data_AF-A0AAD3G2Q3-F1
#
_entry.id   AF-A0AAD3G2Q3-F1
#
_cell.length_a   1.000
_cell.length_b   1.000
_cell.length_c   1.000
_cell.angle_alpha   90.00
_cell.angle_beta   90.00
_cell.angle_gamma   90.00
#
_symmetry.space_group_name_H-M   'P 1'
#
loop_
_entity.id
_entity.type
_entity.pdbx_description
1 polymer ?
#
loop_
_entity_poly.entity_id
_entity_poly.type
_entity_poly.pdbx_seq_one_letter_code
_entity_poly.pdbx_strand_id
1 'polypeptide(L)'
;MVGHRFVEALRARDTEGRWRITVFAEEADAAYDRVGLTSYTESWDRALLALPGNDYQGDPQVRLVLNQRVTEIDRATKSVVTADGQRHHYDTLVLATGSYAFVPPVPGHELPACHVYRTLDDLDAIRADAQRAAQTAHARAGVVIGGGLLGLEAANALRQFGLATHVVEMMPRLMAQQIDEAGGALLARMIGDLGISVHVGTGTEAIEPVEGPDGSTTVRVRLSDGQVIDAGLVIFAAGIRPRDELAVAAGLARAERGGVLTDLSCRTSDPDIYAIGEVAAIDGRCYGLVGPGYTSAEVVADRLLDGSAEFGEADLSTKLKLLGVDVASFGDAMGTTENCLEVAINDAVNRTYAKLVLSDDAKTLLGGVLVGDASSYGVLRPMVGSELPGDPLALIAPASSGGGTALGVGALPDSAQICSCNNVTKGDLKCAIADGCADVAALKSCTSAGTSCGSCVPLLKQLLEAEGVEQSKALCEHFSQSRAELFEIISATEIRTFSGLLERFGRGKGCDICKPVVASILASTGSEHILEGEQASLQDSNDHFLANIQKNGSYSVVPRVPGGDIKPEHLILIGQIAQDFGLYTKITGGQRIDMFGARVDQLPAIWKRLVDGGMESGHAYGKALRTVKSCVGTDWCRYGQQDSVQLAIDLELRYRGLRAPHKIKMGVSGCARECAEARSKDVGVIATEKGWNLYVGGNGGMTPKHAQLLASDLDTETLVRYIDRFVMYYIRTADRLQRTAPWVESLDGGLDHVREVVCEDSLGLAEEFEAAMERHVRNYKCEWKGVLDDPDKLSRFVSFVNAPDAVDSTVAFTEHAGRKIPVSIGMPKIRQG
;
A
#
# COMPACT_ATOMS: atom_id res chain seq x y z
N MET A 1 -10.46 18.33 3.61
CA MET A 1 -9.83 17.68 4.78
C MET A 1 -10.15 18.40 6.09
N VAL A 2 -9.53 19.53 6.42
CA VAL A 2 -9.65 20.19 7.75
C VAL A 2 -11.11 20.57 8.11
N GLY A 3 -11.85 21.19 7.18
CA GLY A 3 -13.27 21.49 7.40
C GLY A 3 -14.12 20.22 7.64
N HIS A 4 -13.79 19.10 6.97
CA HIS A 4 -14.47 17.83 7.21
C HIS A 4 -14.15 17.26 8.60
N ARG A 5 -12.88 17.31 9.01
CA ARG A 5 -12.47 16.91 10.37
C ARG A 5 -13.18 17.70 11.46
N PHE A 6 -13.37 19.01 11.26
CA PHE A 6 -14.14 19.85 12.18
C PHE A 6 -15.59 19.35 12.31
N VAL A 7 -16.25 19.02 11.19
CA VAL A 7 -17.60 18.46 11.22
C VAL A 7 -17.62 17.12 11.96
N GLU A 8 -16.69 16.21 11.68
CA GLU A 8 -16.61 14.92 12.38
C GLU A 8 -16.45 15.12 13.90
N ALA A 9 -15.50 15.95 14.32
CA ALA A 9 -15.23 16.22 15.72
C ALA A 9 -16.43 16.86 16.44
N LEU A 10 -17.06 17.85 15.81
CA LEU A 10 -18.22 18.52 16.39
C LEU A 10 -19.42 17.57 16.47
N ARG A 11 -19.74 16.82 15.41
CA ARG A 11 -20.86 15.87 15.41
C ARG A 11 -20.65 14.71 16.38
N ALA A 12 -19.41 14.26 16.58
CA ALA A 12 -19.10 13.21 17.56
C ALA A 12 -19.30 13.67 19.01
N ARG A 13 -19.07 14.96 19.30
CA ARG A 13 -19.15 15.52 20.66
C ARG A 13 -20.49 16.19 20.98
N ASP A 14 -21.18 16.72 19.98
CA ASP A 14 -22.49 17.36 20.10
C ASP A 14 -23.63 16.31 20.13
N THR A 15 -23.68 15.53 21.19
CA THR A 15 -24.64 14.44 21.39
C THR A 15 -26.08 14.91 21.56
N GLU A 16 -26.28 16.17 21.96
CA GLU A 16 -27.59 16.80 22.10
C GLU A 16 -28.09 17.43 20.79
N GLY A 17 -27.24 17.52 19.76
CA GLY A 17 -27.57 18.12 18.48
C GLY A 17 -27.85 19.63 18.58
N ARG A 18 -27.06 20.35 19.40
CA ARG A 18 -27.15 21.80 19.59
C ARG A 18 -26.81 22.58 18.33
N TRP A 19 -25.93 22.03 17.49
CA TRP A 19 -25.41 22.71 16.31
C TRP A 19 -25.91 22.10 15.01
N ARG A 20 -26.39 22.98 14.11
CA ARG A 20 -26.61 22.66 12.70
C ARG A 20 -25.48 23.26 11.87
N ILE A 21 -24.87 22.46 11.02
CA ILE A 21 -23.68 22.82 10.28
C ILE A 21 -24.03 22.93 8.79
N THR A 22 -23.66 24.05 8.17
CA THR A 22 -23.69 24.19 6.70
C THR A 22 -22.26 24.39 6.20
N VAL A 23 -21.80 23.48 5.34
CA VAL A 23 -20.47 23.51 4.74
C VAL A 23 -20.60 24.00 3.30
N PHE A 24 -19.95 25.12 2.99
CA PHE A 24 -19.82 25.64 1.64
C PHE A 24 -18.45 25.26 1.07
N ALA A 25 -18.42 24.69 -0.12
CA ALA A 25 -17.19 24.39 -0.85
C ALA A 25 -17.27 24.94 -2.26
N GLU A 26 -16.20 25.59 -2.73
CA GLU A 26 -16.12 26.04 -4.12
C GLU A 26 -15.89 24.88 -5.10
N GLU A 27 -15.23 23.81 -4.64
CA GLU A 27 -14.94 22.63 -5.45
C GLU A 27 -16.21 21.80 -5.69
N ALA A 28 -16.23 21.06 -6.80
CA ALA A 28 -17.34 20.18 -7.17
C ALA A 28 -17.39 18.88 -6.37
N ASP A 29 -16.27 18.48 -5.78
CA ASP A 29 -16.11 17.24 -5.03
C ASP A 29 -16.32 17.47 -3.52
N ALA A 30 -16.92 16.49 -2.86
CA ALA A 30 -16.93 16.40 -1.41
C ALA A 30 -15.51 16.23 -0.86
N ALA A 31 -15.31 16.41 0.45
CA ALA A 31 -13.98 16.43 1.04
C ALA A 31 -13.16 15.15 0.72
N TYR A 32 -11.99 15.34 0.12
CA TYR A 32 -11.07 14.26 -0.27
C TYR A 32 -9.69 14.45 0.36
N ASP A 33 -8.86 13.41 0.31
CA ASP A 33 -7.48 13.42 0.78
C ASP A 33 -6.57 14.16 -0.21
N ARG A 34 -6.20 15.40 0.14
CA ARG A 34 -5.29 16.23 -0.65
C ARG A 34 -3.82 15.84 -0.47
N VAL A 35 -3.46 15.21 0.65
CA VAL A 35 -2.11 14.64 0.84
C VAL A 35 -1.92 13.44 -0.11
N GLY A 36 -3.00 12.73 -0.39
CA GLY A 36 -3.04 11.61 -1.32
C GLY A 36 -3.08 11.97 -2.81
N LEU A 37 -3.01 13.24 -3.23
CA LEU A 37 -3.12 13.64 -4.65
C LEU A 37 -2.13 12.91 -5.57
N THR A 38 -0.95 12.56 -5.07
CA THR A 38 0.02 11.74 -5.81
C THR A 38 -0.57 10.40 -6.24
N SER A 39 -1.36 9.75 -5.39
CA SER A 39 -1.99 8.46 -5.72
C SER A 39 -3.15 8.59 -6.72
N TYR A 40 -3.74 9.78 -6.88
CA TYR A 40 -4.70 10.06 -7.95
C TYR A 40 -4.07 9.81 -9.32
N THR A 41 -2.79 10.15 -9.49
CA THR A 41 -2.10 10.00 -10.79
C THR A 41 -1.90 8.54 -11.21
N GLU A 42 -2.08 7.58 -10.29
CA GLU A 42 -1.96 6.15 -10.57
C GLU A 42 -3.25 5.56 -11.17
N SER A 43 -4.42 6.06 -10.75
CA SER A 43 -5.74 5.48 -11.09
C SER A 43 -6.64 6.43 -11.87
N TRP A 44 -6.47 7.74 -11.67
CA TRP A 44 -7.35 8.82 -12.13
C TRP A 44 -8.81 8.66 -11.70
N ASP A 45 -9.04 7.95 -10.59
CA ASP A 45 -10.36 7.76 -9.99
C ASP A 45 -10.53 8.67 -8.77
N ARG A 46 -11.37 9.70 -8.90
CA ARG A 46 -11.59 10.70 -7.84
C ARG A 46 -12.16 10.07 -6.58
N ALA A 47 -12.94 8.99 -6.72
CA ALA A 47 -13.61 8.33 -5.60
C ALA A 47 -12.64 7.64 -4.64
N LEU A 48 -11.45 7.24 -5.11
CA LEU A 48 -10.44 6.59 -4.26
C LEU A 48 -9.80 7.54 -3.25
N LEU A 49 -9.91 8.86 -3.47
CA LEU A 49 -9.45 9.88 -2.52
C LEU A 49 -10.56 10.40 -1.62
N ALA A 50 -11.81 9.98 -1.79
CA ALA A 50 -12.91 10.42 -0.95
C ALA A 50 -12.64 10.09 0.53
N LEU A 51 -12.79 11.07 1.41
CA LEU A 51 -12.73 10.81 2.84
C LEU A 51 -14.00 10.06 3.28
N PRO A 52 -13.92 9.12 4.23
CA PRO A 52 -15.09 8.41 4.73
C PRO A 52 -16.17 9.37 5.24
N GLY A 53 -17.43 9.20 4.81
CA GLY A 53 -18.55 10.03 5.27
C GLY A 53 -18.51 11.50 4.81
N ASN A 54 -17.69 11.84 3.80
CA ASN A 54 -17.49 13.20 3.32
C ASN A 54 -18.73 13.87 2.70
N ASP A 55 -19.73 13.10 2.30
CA ASP A 55 -20.97 13.57 1.71
C ASP A 55 -22.08 13.79 2.75
N TYR A 56 -21.84 13.37 4.01
CA TYR A 56 -22.75 13.49 5.15
C TYR A 56 -24.15 12.93 4.89
N GLN A 57 -24.28 11.94 3.99
CA GLN A 57 -25.58 11.35 3.68
C GLN A 57 -26.20 10.71 4.92
N GLY A 58 -27.40 11.17 5.28
CA GLY A 58 -28.16 10.64 6.42
C GLY A 58 -27.99 11.41 7.73
N ASP A 59 -27.14 12.45 7.80
CA ASP A 59 -27.10 13.36 8.96
C ASP A 59 -27.98 14.61 8.72
N PRO A 60 -29.15 14.74 9.38
CA PRO A 60 -30.02 15.90 9.19
C PRO A 60 -29.45 17.21 9.76
N GLN A 61 -28.37 17.15 10.55
CA GLN A 61 -27.72 18.33 11.14
C GLN A 61 -26.60 18.89 10.26
N VAL A 62 -26.18 18.18 9.22
CA VAL A 62 -25.10 18.62 8.34
C VAL A 62 -25.61 18.81 6.91
N ARG A 63 -25.41 20.01 6.37
CA ARG A 63 -25.71 20.32 4.97
C ARG A 63 -24.42 20.66 4.23
N LEU A 64 -24.09 19.87 3.21
CA LEU A 64 -23.00 20.17 2.28
C LEU A 64 -23.52 20.88 1.03
N VAL A 65 -22.88 21.98 0.65
CA VAL A 65 -23.20 22.78 -0.54
C VAL A 65 -21.92 22.92 -1.37
N LEU A 66 -21.83 22.12 -2.43
CA LEU A 66 -20.71 22.08 -3.37
C LEU A 66 -20.90 23.10 -4.51
N ASN A 67 -19.83 23.40 -5.24
CA ASN A 67 -19.83 24.42 -6.31
C ASN A 67 -20.34 25.80 -5.85
N GLN A 68 -20.18 26.11 -4.57
CA GLN A 68 -20.71 27.30 -3.97
C GLN A 68 -19.63 28.05 -3.22
N ARG A 69 -18.89 28.88 -3.96
CA ARG A 69 -17.89 29.78 -3.39
C ARG A 69 -18.58 30.85 -2.55
N VAL A 70 -18.10 31.06 -1.32
CA VAL A 70 -18.43 32.25 -0.52
C VAL A 70 -17.58 33.42 -1.02
N THR A 71 -18.22 34.57 -1.24
CA THR A 71 -17.61 35.77 -1.84
C THR A 71 -17.54 36.95 -0.88
N GLU A 72 -18.40 36.98 0.15
CA GLU A 72 -18.47 38.06 1.14
C GLU A 72 -18.83 37.52 2.52
N ILE A 73 -18.27 38.14 3.57
CA ILE A 73 -18.71 37.97 4.95
C ILE A 73 -19.22 39.31 5.45
N ASP A 74 -20.51 39.38 5.76
CA ASP A 74 -21.14 40.52 6.42
C ASP A 74 -21.23 40.25 7.92
N ARG A 75 -20.32 40.88 8.66
CA ARG A 75 -20.22 40.75 10.12
C ARG A 75 -21.35 41.49 10.84
N ALA A 76 -21.89 42.56 10.26
CA ALA A 76 -22.94 43.35 10.90
C ALA A 76 -24.26 42.57 10.94
N THR A 77 -24.57 41.82 9.88
CA THR A 77 -25.79 40.99 9.81
C THR A 77 -25.54 39.50 10.09
N LYS A 78 -24.32 39.14 10.50
CA LYS A 78 -23.84 37.76 10.68
C LYS A 78 -24.28 36.83 9.54
N SER A 79 -23.83 37.14 8.33
CA SER A 79 -24.16 36.33 7.15
C SER A 79 -23.01 36.24 6.15
N VAL A 80 -23.01 35.18 5.36
CA VAL A 80 -22.13 35.03 4.20
C VAL A 80 -22.92 35.16 2.90
N VAL A 81 -22.28 35.70 1.86
CA VAL A 81 -22.87 35.79 0.51
C VAL A 81 -22.13 34.86 -0.42
N THR A 82 -22.87 33.98 -1.08
CA THR A 82 -22.33 33.00 -2.03
C THR A 82 -22.28 33.58 -3.45
N ALA A 83 -21.50 32.96 -4.34
CA ALA A 83 -21.25 33.45 -5.70
C ALA A 83 -22.50 33.61 -6.58
N ASP A 84 -23.60 32.93 -6.23
CA ASP A 84 -24.91 33.06 -6.88
C ASP A 84 -25.77 34.21 -6.28
N GLY A 85 -25.22 34.96 -5.33
CA GLY A 85 -25.85 36.08 -4.65
C GLY A 85 -26.75 35.69 -3.47
N GLN A 86 -26.85 34.41 -3.12
CA GLN A 86 -27.64 33.99 -1.95
C GLN A 86 -26.95 34.40 -0.64
N ARG A 87 -27.75 34.76 0.35
CA ARG A 87 -27.29 35.15 1.69
C ARG A 87 -27.68 34.09 2.71
N HIS A 88 -26.70 33.68 3.52
CA HIS A 88 -26.87 32.66 4.54
C HIS A 88 -26.43 33.20 5.90
N HIS A 89 -27.32 33.18 6.89
CA HIS A 89 -27.04 33.63 8.25
C HIS A 89 -26.27 32.57 9.05
N TYR A 90 -25.45 33.03 10.00
CA TYR A 90 -24.72 32.19 10.94
C TYR A 90 -24.79 32.74 12.37
N ASP A 91 -24.80 31.85 13.35
CA ASP A 91 -24.51 32.21 14.75
C ASP A 91 -23.00 32.20 15.00
N THR A 92 -22.29 31.28 14.35
CA THR A 92 -20.84 31.17 14.35
C THR A 92 -20.34 30.82 12.95
N LEU A 93 -19.23 31.42 12.53
CA LEU A 93 -18.57 31.15 11.25
C LEU A 93 -17.19 30.52 11.48
N VAL A 94 -16.87 29.47 10.73
CA VAL A 94 -15.55 28.83 10.75
C VAL A 94 -14.91 28.93 9.37
N LEU A 95 -13.80 29.66 9.27
CA LEU A 95 -13.03 29.82 8.04
C LEU A 95 -12.07 28.62 7.88
N ALA A 96 -12.38 27.74 6.93
CA ALA A 96 -11.57 26.58 6.57
C ALA A 96 -11.12 26.62 5.09
N THR A 97 -10.86 27.82 4.57
CA THR A 97 -10.58 28.10 3.15
C THR A 97 -9.19 27.64 2.69
N GLY A 98 -8.33 27.21 3.63
CA GLY A 98 -7.01 26.68 3.35
C GLY A 98 -6.09 27.68 2.65
N SER A 99 -5.31 27.20 1.68
CA SER A 99 -4.37 28.00 0.90
C SER A 99 -4.51 27.76 -0.61
N TYR A 100 -3.98 28.69 -1.41
CA TYR A 100 -3.81 28.57 -2.85
C TYR A 100 -2.32 28.37 -3.22
N ALA A 101 -2.05 27.79 -4.38
CA ALA A 101 -0.70 27.63 -4.90
C ALA A 101 -0.10 28.98 -5.28
N PHE A 102 1.10 29.28 -4.78
CA PHE A 102 1.82 30.50 -5.13
C PHE A 102 2.44 30.36 -6.52
N VAL A 103 2.09 31.29 -7.42
CA VAL A 103 2.71 31.42 -8.74
C VAL A 103 3.67 32.62 -8.70
N PRO A 104 4.98 32.42 -8.86
CA PRO A 104 5.95 33.52 -8.93
C PRO A 104 5.63 34.46 -10.10
N PRO A 105 5.89 35.78 -9.99
CA PRO A 105 5.55 36.78 -11.01
C PRO A 105 6.54 36.75 -12.19
N VAL A 106 6.65 35.60 -12.85
CA VAL A 106 7.49 35.38 -14.02
C VAL A 106 6.72 35.82 -15.27
N PRO A 107 7.31 36.59 -16.20
CA PRO A 107 6.68 36.90 -17.48
C PRO A 107 6.19 35.63 -18.20
N GLY A 108 4.90 35.59 -18.56
CA GLY A 108 4.28 34.46 -19.26
C GLY A 108 3.69 33.35 -18.36
N HIS A 109 3.67 33.52 -17.04
CA HIS A 109 3.05 32.54 -16.12
C HIS A 109 1.54 32.32 -16.33
N GLU A 110 0.85 33.23 -17.03
CA GLU A 110 -0.59 33.14 -17.36
C GLU A 110 -0.88 32.36 -18.64
N LEU A 111 0.14 31.86 -19.34
CA LEU A 111 -0.06 31.10 -20.57
C LEU A 111 -0.88 29.83 -20.31
N PRO A 112 -1.74 29.38 -21.25
CA PRO A 112 -2.62 28.23 -21.02
C PRO A 112 -1.92 26.91 -20.66
N ALA A 113 -0.66 26.76 -21.04
CA ALA A 113 0.17 25.58 -20.72
C ALA A 113 0.79 25.64 -19.30
N CYS A 114 0.53 26.70 -18.53
CA CYS A 114 0.98 26.86 -17.16
C CYS A 114 -0.10 26.41 -16.18
N HIS A 115 0.25 25.46 -15.32
CA HIS A 115 -0.63 24.82 -14.35
C HIS A 115 -0.11 25.01 -12.93
N VAL A 116 -0.99 24.85 -11.94
CA VAL A 116 -0.63 24.67 -10.54
C VAL A 116 -0.90 23.23 -10.12
N TYR A 117 -0.31 22.76 -9.03
CA TYR A 117 -0.57 21.42 -8.48
C TYR A 117 -1.29 21.52 -7.14
N ARG A 118 -2.63 21.54 -7.13
CA ARG A 118 -3.39 21.77 -5.90
C ARG A 118 -4.70 21.01 -5.78
N THR A 119 -5.54 20.96 -6.80
CA THR A 119 -6.88 20.36 -6.79
C THR A 119 -6.99 19.18 -7.76
N LEU A 120 -8.06 18.38 -7.66
CA LEU A 120 -8.32 17.30 -8.63
C LEU A 120 -8.51 17.86 -10.06
N ASP A 121 -9.17 19.02 -10.18
CA ASP A 121 -9.35 19.71 -11.47
C ASP A 121 -8.01 20.16 -12.07
N ASP A 122 -7.09 20.66 -11.24
CA ASP A 122 -5.73 20.99 -11.69
C ASP A 122 -4.99 19.77 -12.22
N LEU A 123 -5.10 18.62 -11.51
CA LEU A 123 -4.44 17.38 -11.93
C LEU A 123 -5.05 16.82 -13.22
N ASP A 124 -6.36 16.96 -13.42
CA ASP A 124 -7.02 16.57 -14.66
C ASP A 124 -6.61 17.49 -15.84
N ALA A 125 -6.44 18.79 -15.60
CA ALA A 125 -5.90 19.72 -16.59
C ALA A 125 -4.44 19.37 -16.95
N ILE A 126 -3.59 19.13 -15.95
CA ILE A 126 -2.20 18.66 -16.14
C ILE A 126 -2.17 17.37 -16.96
N ARG A 127 -3.05 16.39 -16.64
CA ARG A 127 -3.15 15.14 -17.39
C ARG A 127 -3.48 15.39 -18.85
N ALA A 128 -4.49 16.20 -19.13
CA ALA A 128 -4.90 16.50 -20.49
C ALA A 128 -3.75 17.12 -21.28
N ASP A 129 -3.02 18.05 -20.68
CA ASP A 129 -1.91 18.76 -21.32
C ASP A 129 -0.68 17.85 -21.49
N ALA A 130 -0.35 17.05 -20.48
CA ALA A 130 0.74 16.08 -20.55
C ALA A 130 0.51 15.03 -21.64
N GLN A 131 -0.73 14.54 -21.79
CA GLN A 131 -1.10 13.62 -22.87
C GLN A 131 -0.96 14.25 -24.25
N ARG A 132 -1.34 15.52 -24.42
CA ARG A 132 -1.14 16.25 -25.69
C ARG A 132 0.35 16.45 -25.96
N ALA A 133 1.13 16.88 -24.97
CA ALA A 133 2.57 17.07 -25.08
C ALA A 133 3.29 15.77 -25.49
N ALA A 134 2.91 14.63 -24.91
CA ALA A 134 3.50 13.32 -25.22
C ALA A 134 3.29 12.88 -26.68
N GLN A 135 2.20 13.33 -27.31
CA GLN A 135 1.87 13.04 -28.72
C GLN A 135 2.57 13.99 -29.69
N THR A 136 3.10 15.13 -29.21
CA THR A 136 3.71 16.16 -30.05
C THR A 136 5.17 15.79 -30.35
N ALA A 137 5.62 16.00 -31.58
CA ALA A 137 6.98 15.64 -32.00
C ALA A 137 8.06 16.63 -31.49
N HIS A 138 7.69 17.88 -31.20
CA HIS A 138 8.63 18.98 -30.98
C HIS A 138 8.73 19.49 -29.54
N ALA A 139 7.89 19.01 -28.60
CA ALA A 139 7.98 19.40 -27.18
C ALA A 139 7.52 18.27 -26.24
N ARG A 140 8.37 17.25 -26.08
CA ARG A 140 8.14 16.12 -25.17
C ARG A 140 8.65 16.36 -23.75
N ALA A 141 8.84 17.62 -23.37
CA ALA A 141 9.32 17.98 -22.03
C ALA A 141 8.22 18.61 -21.18
N GLY A 142 8.34 18.47 -19.86
CA GLY A 142 7.53 19.18 -18.88
C GLY A 142 8.42 19.79 -17.81
N VAL A 143 8.14 21.03 -17.41
CA VAL A 143 8.94 21.77 -16.44
C VAL A 143 8.14 21.97 -15.16
N VAL A 144 8.72 21.62 -14.02
CA VAL A 144 8.18 21.90 -12.69
C VAL A 144 9.01 22.97 -12.02
N ILE A 145 8.39 24.08 -11.65
CA ILE A 145 9.01 25.21 -10.96
C ILE A 145 8.73 25.05 -9.46
N GLY A 146 9.77 24.66 -8.72
CA GLY A 146 9.74 24.31 -7.30
C GLY A 146 10.22 22.87 -7.07
N GLY A 147 11.27 22.71 -6.26
CA GLY A 147 11.87 21.44 -5.87
C GLY A 147 11.49 20.99 -4.44
N GLY A 148 10.37 21.49 -3.93
CA GLY A 148 9.76 21.01 -2.69
C GLY A 148 8.95 19.73 -2.90
N LEU A 149 8.22 19.31 -1.86
CA LEU A 149 7.41 18.09 -1.85
C LEU A 149 6.50 17.96 -3.08
N LEU A 150 5.57 18.90 -3.24
CA LEU A 150 4.58 18.87 -4.33
C LEU A 150 5.23 18.95 -5.71
N GLY A 151 6.37 19.63 -5.82
CA GLY A 151 7.10 19.74 -7.08
C GLY A 151 7.71 18.41 -7.51
N LEU A 152 8.31 17.67 -6.57
CA LEU A 152 8.85 16.34 -6.86
C LEU A 152 7.75 15.32 -7.18
N GLU A 153 6.57 15.46 -6.57
CA GLU A 153 5.39 14.65 -6.91
C GLU A 153 4.85 14.97 -8.32
N ALA A 154 4.71 16.26 -8.64
CA ALA A 154 4.33 16.70 -9.98
C ALA A 154 5.33 16.24 -11.05
N ALA A 155 6.63 16.26 -10.74
CA ALA A 155 7.67 15.76 -11.64
C ALA A 155 7.53 14.25 -11.89
N ASN A 156 7.19 13.48 -10.87
CA ASN A 156 6.90 12.05 -11.05
C ASN A 156 5.70 11.83 -11.99
N ALA A 157 4.62 12.60 -11.82
CA ALA A 157 3.44 12.49 -12.64
C ALA A 157 3.79 12.74 -14.13
N LEU A 158 4.53 13.81 -14.44
CA LEU A 158 4.99 14.11 -15.80
C LEU A 158 5.86 13.01 -16.39
N ARG A 159 6.78 12.45 -15.59
CA ARG A 159 7.61 11.30 -15.99
C ARG A 159 6.76 10.08 -16.33
N GLN A 160 5.71 9.79 -15.56
CA GLN A 160 4.81 8.67 -15.84
C GLN A 160 4.01 8.85 -17.13
N PHE A 161 3.75 10.09 -17.55
CA PHE A 161 3.22 10.41 -18.87
C PHE A 161 4.25 10.27 -20.01
N GLY A 162 5.50 9.92 -19.70
CA GLY A 162 6.57 9.73 -20.68
C GLY A 162 7.24 11.04 -21.12
N LEU A 163 7.07 12.13 -20.37
CA LEU A 163 7.70 13.42 -20.67
C LEU A 163 9.11 13.49 -20.08
N ALA A 164 10.02 14.09 -20.84
CA ALA A 164 11.33 14.53 -20.35
C ALA A 164 11.10 15.61 -19.28
N THR A 165 11.30 15.24 -18.02
CA THR A 165 10.87 16.08 -16.90
C THR A 165 12.04 16.88 -16.34
N HIS A 166 11.81 18.18 -16.11
CA HIS A 166 12.76 19.11 -15.53
C HIS A 166 12.18 19.67 -14.23
N VAL A 167 12.97 19.67 -13.14
CA VAL A 167 12.65 20.35 -11.89
C VAL A 167 13.58 21.53 -11.74
N VAL A 168 13.01 22.73 -11.59
CA VAL A 168 13.72 23.99 -11.43
C VAL A 168 13.50 24.49 -10.01
N GLU A 169 14.56 24.54 -9.21
CA GLU A 169 14.55 24.98 -7.82
C GLU A 169 15.51 26.17 -7.66
N MET A 170 14.97 27.28 -7.17
CA MET A 170 15.74 28.51 -6.96
C MET A 170 16.73 28.35 -5.80
N MET A 171 16.38 27.55 -4.79
CA MET A 171 17.26 27.22 -3.68
C MET A 171 18.41 26.31 -4.14
N PRO A 172 19.57 26.33 -3.46
CA PRO A 172 20.74 25.54 -3.86
C PRO A 172 20.54 24.01 -3.72
N ARG A 173 19.39 23.55 -3.23
CA ARG A 173 19.06 22.15 -3.02
C ARG A 173 17.55 21.91 -3.07
N LEU A 174 17.17 20.67 -3.38
CA LEU A 174 15.79 20.19 -3.25
C LEU A 174 15.35 20.19 -1.79
N MET A 175 14.05 20.37 -1.55
CA MET A 175 13.43 20.34 -0.22
C MET A 175 14.18 21.18 0.83
N ALA A 176 14.64 22.38 0.44
CA ALA A 176 15.56 23.19 1.24
C ALA A 176 15.05 23.58 2.65
N GLN A 177 13.74 23.48 2.89
CA GLN A 177 13.12 23.70 4.19
C GLN A 177 13.16 22.48 5.11
N GLN A 178 13.30 21.27 4.56
CA GLN A 178 13.21 20.01 5.29
C GLN A 178 14.55 19.29 5.40
N ILE A 179 15.45 19.46 4.42
CA ILE A 179 16.72 18.73 4.37
C ILE A 179 17.92 19.67 4.21
N ASP A 180 19.05 19.21 4.72
CA ASP A 180 20.33 19.90 4.67
C ASP A 180 21.05 19.66 3.33
N GLU A 181 22.24 20.22 3.19
CA GLU A 181 23.01 20.16 1.95
C GLU A 181 23.37 18.73 1.52
N ALA A 182 23.84 17.91 2.47
CA ALA A 182 24.23 16.52 2.19
C ALA A 182 23.02 15.66 1.80
N GLY A 183 21.91 15.76 2.55
CA GLY A 183 20.66 15.08 2.21
C GLY A 183 20.11 15.54 0.86
N GLY A 184 20.16 16.85 0.58
CA GLY A 184 19.74 17.44 -0.69
C GLY A 184 20.55 16.97 -1.89
N ALA A 185 21.87 16.85 -1.74
CA ALA A 185 22.75 16.35 -2.79
C ALA A 185 22.48 14.87 -3.12
N LEU A 186 22.26 14.04 -2.09
CA LEU A 186 21.87 12.63 -2.29
C LEU A 186 20.50 12.54 -2.98
N LEU A 187 19.51 13.29 -2.49
CA LEU A 187 18.16 13.31 -3.08
C LEU A 187 18.22 13.72 -4.55
N ALA A 188 18.91 14.81 -4.90
CA ALA A 188 19.05 15.26 -6.28
C ALA A 188 19.66 14.19 -7.19
N ARG A 189 20.64 13.42 -6.71
CA ARG A 189 21.22 12.30 -7.45
C ARG A 189 20.21 11.16 -7.64
N MET A 190 19.50 10.77 -6.59
CA MET A 190 18.49 9.71 -6.66
C MET A 190 17.34 10.09 -7.62
N ILE A 191 16.91 11.35 -7.61
CA ILE A 191 15.91 11.87 -8.56
C ILE A 191 16.47 11.91 -9.99
N GLY A 192 17.74 12.31 -10.16
CA GLY A 192 18.45 12.28 -11.44
C GLY A 192 18.51 10.88 -12.07
N ASP A 193 18.81 9.85 -11.28
CA ASP A 193 18.87 8.45 -11.70
C ASP A 193 17.51 7.92 -12.23
N LEU A 194 16.40 8.57 -11.87
CA LEU A 194 15.07 8.23 -12.38
C LEU A 194 14.78 8.87 -13.74
N GLY A 195 15.70 9.65 -14.29
CA GLY A 195 15.57 10.34 -15.57
C GLY A 195 14.93 11.73 -15.46
N ILE A 196 14.92 12.33 -14.26
CA ILE A 196 14.42 13.69 -14.04
C ILE A 196 15.61 14.65 -13.99
N SER A 197 15.60 15.69 -14.82
CA SER A 197 16.65 16.71 -14.84
C SER A 197 16.44 17.71 -13.70
N VAL A 198 17.38 17.80 -12.76
CA VAL A 198 17.28 18.68 -11.59
C VAL A 198 18.18 19.90 -11.76
N HIS A 199 17.58 21.10 -11.67
CA HIS A 199 18.24 22.40 -11.78
C HIS A 199 18.08 23.14 -10.45
N VAL A 200 19.10 23.07 -9.59
CA VAL A 200 19.10 23.78 -8.29
C VAL A 200 19.92 25.06 -8.36
N GLY A 201 19.59 26.05 -7.53
CA GLY A 201 20.20 27.38 -7.58
C GLY A 201 19.79 28.18 -8.82
N THR A 202 18.72 27.75 -9.50
CA THR A 202 18.31 28.28 -10.80
C THR A 202 16.87 28.78 -10.74
N GLY A 203 16.66 30.03 -11.14
CA GLY A 203 15.33 30.65 -11.26
C GLY A 203 14.77 30.55 -12.67
N THR A 204 13.48 30.87 -12.83
CA THR A 204 12.84 31.05 -14.14
C THR A 204 12.77 32.53 -14.49
N GLU A 205 13.33 32.91 -15.64
CA GLU A 205 13.35 34.31 -16.11
C GLU A 205 12.12 34.68 -16.93
N ALA A 206 11.69 33.80 -17.84
CA ALA A 206 10.55 34.04 -18.72
C ALA A 206 9.97 32.72 -19.26
N ILE A 207 8.67 32.75 -19.57
CA ILE A 207 7.94 31.69 -20.26
C ILE A 207 7.34 32.30 -21.53
N GLU A 208 7.77 31.84 -22.69
CA GLU A 208 7.39 32.42 -23.99
C GLU A 208 6.61 31.39 -24.81
N PRO A 209 5.50 31.76 -25.50
CA PRO A 209 4.82 30.82 -26.39
C PRO A 209 5.69 30.50 -27.61
N VAL A 210 5.64 29.25 -28.06
CA VAL A 210 6.32 28.78 -29.27
C VAL A 210 5.30 28.09 -30.17
N GLU A 211 5.23 28.52 -31.43
CA GLU A 211 4.39 27.88 -32.44
C GLU A 211 5.15 26.71 -33.09
N GLY A 212 4.56 25.52 -33.00
CA GLY A 212 5.05 24.31 -33.62
C GLY A 212 4.72 24.24 -35.13
N PRO A 213 5.52 23.50 -35.92
CA PRO A 213 5.27 23.31 -37.36
C PRO A 213 3.92 22.63 -37.69
N ASP A 214 3.34 21.94 -36.72
CA ASP A 214 2.06 21.23 -36.78
C ASP A 214 0.87 22.08 -36.31
N GLY A 215 1.10 23.38 -36.00
CA GLY A 215 0.10 24.28 -35.44
C GLY A 215 -0.15 24.10 -33.94
N SER A 216 0.63 23.24 -33.26
CA SER A 216 0.62 23.17 -31.80
C SER A 216 1.25 24.42 -31.17
N THR A 217 0.80 24.81 -29.99
CA THR A 217 1.43 25.87 -29.19
C THR A 217 2.07 25.24 -27.97
N THR A 218 3.38 25.41 -27.84
CA THR A 218 4.20 24.96 -26.71
C THR A 218 4.77 26.17 -25.99
N VAL A 219 5.57 25.96 -24.95
CA VAL A 219 6.22 27.05 -24.21
C VAL A 219 7.72 26.86 -24.16
N ARG A 220 8.44 27.97 -24.19
CA ARG A 220 9.88 28.06 -23.98
C ARG A 220 10.14 28.66 -22.62
N VAL A 221 10.78 27.89 -21.75
CA VAL A 221 11.17 28.31 -20.41
C VAL A 221 12.63 28.74 -20.43
N ARG A 222 12.90 30.02 -20.15
CA ARG A 222 14.26 30.56 -20.00
C ARG A 222 14.65 30.56 -18.52
N LEU A 223 15.78 29.94 -18.22
CA LEU A 223 16.31 29.82 -16.87
C LEU A 223 17.36 30.90 -16.60
N SER A 224 17.58 31.22 -15.32
CA SER A 224 18.51 32.27 -14.89
C SER A 224 19.99 31.97 -15.12
N ASP A 225 20.32 30.72 -15.46
CA ASP A 225 21.66 30.28 -15.84
C ASP A 225 21.89 30.33 -17.36
N GLY A 226 20.91 30.84 -18.12
CA GLY A 226 20.93 30.94 -19.58
C GLY A 226 20.45 29.69 -20.31
N GLN A 227 20.10 28.61 -19.61
CA GLN A 227 19.48 27.44 -20.24
C GLN A 227 18.08 27.76 -20.76
N VAL A 228 17.68 27.05 -21.80
CA VAL A 228 16.37 27.19 -22.45
C VAL A 228 15.76 25.81 -22.62
N ILE A 229 14.52 25.63 -22.16
CA ILE A 229 13.79 24.37 -22.22
C ILE A 229 12.49 24.59 -22.97
N ASP A 230 12.33 23.95 -24.13
CA ASP A 230 11.06 23.90 -24.86
C ASP A 230 10.19 22.77 -24.27
N ALA A 231 9.06 23.13 -23.68
CA ALA A 231 8.17 22.26 -22.91
C ALA A 231 6.73 22.32 -23.40
N GLY A 232 6.01 21.21 -23.27
CA GLY A 232 4.58 21.16 -23.57
C GLY A 232 3.70 21.74 -22.46
N LEU A 233 4.22 21.78 -21.23
CA LEU A 233 3.56 22.36 -20.07
C LEU A 233 4.55 22.74 -18.96
N VAL A 234 4.12 23.67 -18.12
CA VAL A 234 4.81 24.13 -16.91
C VAL A 234 3.90 23.91 -15.71
N ILE A 235 4.44 23.38 -14.60
CA ILE A 235 3.73 23.24 -13.33
C ILE A 235 4.41 24.12 -12.28
N PHE A 236 3.65 25.01 -11.65
CA PHE A 236 4.10 25.79 -10.51
C PHE A 236 3.83 25.07 -9.19
N ALA A 237 4.91 24.80 -8.46
CA ALA A 237 4.94 24.20 -7.13
C ALA A 237 5.86 25.00 -6.18
N ALA A 238 5.77 26.34 -6.24
CA ALA A 238 6.65 27.27 -5.52
C ALA A 238 6.17 27.63 -4.09
N GLY A 239 5.37 26.74 -3.48
CA GLY A 239 4.77 26.93 -2.16
C GLY A 239 3.31 27.40 -2.23
N ILE A 240 2.76 27.74 -1.06
CA ILE A 240 1.35 28.10 -0.88
C ILE A 240 1.19 29.45 -0.19
N ARG A 241 0.01 30.05 -0.31
CA ARG A 241 -0.40 31.27 0.40
C ARG A 241 -1.80 31.11 1.01
N PRO A 242 -2.01 31.48 2.28
CA PRO A 242 -3.33 31.43 2.92
C PRO A 242 -4.41 32.14 2.10
N ARG A 243 -5.62 31.57 2.05
CA ARG A 243 -6.80 32.19 1.43
C ARG A 243 -7.55 33.10 2.41
N ASP A 244 -6.89 34.20 2.76
CA ASP A 244 -7.35 35.19 3.72
C ASP A 244 -8.19 36.32 3.09
N GLU A 245 -8.48 36.26 1.78
CA GLU A 245 -9.16 37.33 1.04
C GLU A 245 -10.54 37.70 1.63
N LEU A 246 -11.32 36.70 2.07
CA LEU A 246 -12.62 36.91 2.71
C LEU A 246 -12.49 37.62 4.06
N ALA A 247 -11.49 37.22 4.84
CA ALA A 247 -11.25 37.79 6.16
C ALA A 247 -10.77 39.25 6.06
N VAL A 248 -9.88 39.53 5.11
CA VAL A 248 -9.39 40.89 4.83
C VAL A 248 -10.53 41.79 4.37
N ALA A 249 -11.37 41.34 3.43
CA ALA A 249 -12.54 42.09 2.97
C ALA A 249 -13.55 42.36 4.10
N ALA A 250 -13.67 41.42 5.05
CA ALA A 250 -14.52 41.54 6.23
C ALA A 250 -13.88 42.36 7.38
N GLY A 251 -12.68 42.89 7.20
CA GLY A 251 -11.97 43.66 8.23
C GLY A 251 -11.56 42.85 9.45
N LEU A 252 -11.27 41.55 9.29
CA LEU A 252 -10.65 40.73 10.34
C LEU A 252 -9.14 40.97 10.38
N ALA A 253 -8.54 40.82 11.56
CA ALA A 253 -7.11 40.96 11.74
C ALA A 253 -6.33 39.92 10.91
N ARG A 254 -5.22 40.35 10.33
CA ARG A 254 -4.35 39.54 9.46
C ARG A 254 -2.95 39.47 10.06
N ALA A 255 -2.30 38.32 9.98
CA ALA A 255 -0.91 38.19 10.36
C ALA A 255 0.03 38.82 9.32
N GLU A 256 1.26 39.14 9.73
CA GLU A 256 2.25 39.84 8.89
C GLU A 256 2.55 39.09 7.58
N ARG A 257 2.61 37.75 7.63
CA ARG A 257 2.89 36.88 6.48
C ARG A 257 1.63 36.37 5.76
N GLY A 258 0.47 36.95 6.06
CA GLY A 258 -0.84 36.48 5.59
C GLY A 258 -1.47 35.44 6.49
N GLY A 259 -2.73 35.10 6.22
CA GLY A 259 -3.58 34.29 7.07
C GLY A 259 -4.43 35.13 8.03
N VAL A 260 -5.53 34.53 8.49
CA VAL A 260 -6.44 35.14 9.47
C VAL A 260 -5.80 35.03 10.84
N LEU A 261 -5.52 36.15 11.49
CA LEU A 261 -4.91 36.14 12.82
C LEU A 261 -5.88 35.56 13.84
N THR A 262 -5.44 34.54 14.57
CA THR A 262 -6.20 33.94 15.66
C THR A 262 -5.38 33.80 16.93
N ASP A 263 -6.06 33.75 18.07
CA ASP A 263 -5.46 33.28 19.32
C ASP A 263 -5.30 31.75 19.34
N LEU A 264 -4.80 31.19 20.44
CA LEU A 264 -4.63 29.75 20.63
C LEU A 264 -5.96 28.98 20.67
N SER A 265 -7.09 29.65 20.89
CA SER A 265 -8.44 29.05 20.76
C SER A 265 -8.93 29.01 19.31
N CYS A 266 -8.08 29.42 18.35
CA CYS A 266 -8.39 29.55 16.93
C CYS A 266 -9.50 30.58 16.63
N ARG A 267 -9.76 31.49 17.57
CA ARG A 267 -10.74 32.57 17.44
C ARG A 267 -10.10 33.79 16.80
N THR A 268 -10.82 34.44 15.89
CA THR A 268 -10.34 35.64 15.20
C THR A 268 -10.54 36.91 16.05
N SER A 269 -10.27 38.09 15.49
CA SER A 269 -10.63 39.38 16.10
C SER A 269 -12.15 39.58 16.29
N ASP A 270 -12.98 38.73 15.68
CA ASP A 270 -14.43 38.70 15.91
C ASP A 270 -14.79 37.48 16.78
N PRO A 271 -15.54 37.65 17.88
CA PRO A 271 -15.84 36.57 18.82
C PRO A 271 -16.70 35.45 18.22
N ASP A 272 -17.44 35.73 17.14
CA ASP A 272 -18.32 34.78 16.48
C ASP A 272 -17.66 34.10 15.26
N ILE A 273 -16.38 34.37 15.00
CA ILE A 273 -15.65 33.85 13.84
C ILE A 273 -14.35 33.16 14.28
N TYR A 274 -14.16 31.93 13.81
CA TYR A 274 -12.96 31.11 14.00
C TYR A 274 -12.27 30.87 12.65
N ALA A 275 -10.99 30.51 12.68
CA ALA A 275 -10.27 30.03 11.50
C ALA A 275 -9.48 28.76 11.83
N ILE A 276 -9.50 27.78 10.92
CA ILE A 276 -8.84 26.48 11.09
C ILE A 276 -8.08 26.08 9.81
N GLY A 277 -7.07 25.22 9.96
CA GLY A 277 -6.24 24.77 8.84
C GLY A 277 -5.27 25.84 8.35
N GLU A 278 -4.83 25.73 7.10
CA GLU A 278 -3.75 26.56 6.53
C GLU A 278 -4.09 28.06 6.45
N VAL A 279 -5.37 28.43 6.53
CA VAL A 279 -5.79 29.84 6.53
C VAL A 279 -5.58 30.51 7.89
N ALA A 280 -5.56 29.73 8.96
CA ALA A 280 -5.39 30.25 10.31
C ALA A 280 -3.92 30.61 10.57
N ALA A 281 -3.69 31.85 10.99
CA ALA A 281 -2.42 32.31 11.53
C ALA A 281 -2.51 32.29 13.06
N ILE A 282 -2.36 31.10 13.63
CA ILE A 282 -2.48 30.85 15.07
C ILE A 282 -1.28 31.46 15.76
N ASP A 283 -1.53 32.43 16.64
CA ASP A 283 -0.50 33.28 17.25
C ASP A 283 0.48 33.86 16.20
N GLY A 284 -0.08 34.28 15.05
CA GLY A 284 0.67 34.89 13.95
C GLY A 284 1.37 33.91 13.01
N ARG A 285 1.23 32.59 13.21
CA ARG A 285 1.89 31.56 12.38
C ARG A 285 0.90 30.69 11.61
N CYS A 286 1.11 30.57 10.30
CA CYS A 286 0.38 29.61 9.45
C CYS A 286 1.15 28.29 9.34
N TYR A 287 0.41 27.18 9.32
CA TYR A 287 0.96 25.83 9.19
C TYR A 287 0.47 25.17 7.90
N GLY A 288 1.40 24.81 7.02
CA GLY A 288 1.13 24.11 5.75
C GLY A 288 1.08 22.59 5.88
N LEU A 289 0.51 22.07 6.97
CA LEU A 289 0.52 20.64 7.32
C LEU A 289 -0.86 20.19 7.81
N VAL A 290 -1.24 18.95 7.46
CA VAL A 290 -2.55 18.37 7.82
C VAL A 290 -2.72 18.18 9.32
N GLY A 291 -1.67 17.76 10.04
CA GLY A 291 -1.70 17.51 11.49
C GLY A 291 -2.11 18.76 12.28
N PRO A 292 -1.37 19.88 12.16
CA PRO A 292 -1.78 21.18 12.70
C PRO A 292 -3.20 21.59 12.29
N GLY A 293 -3.58 21.34 11.04
CA GLY A 293 -4.95 21.62 10.59
C GLY A 293 -6.01 20.83 11.36
N TYR A 294 -5.81 19.53 11.60
CA TYR A 294 -6.72 18.72 12.40
C TYR A 294 -6.74 19.16 13.85
N THR A 295 -5.60 19.49 14.47
CA THR A 295 -5.57 20.03 15.84
C THR A 295 -6.40 21.31 15.96
N SER A 296 -6.28 22.24 15.00
CA SER A 296 -7.11 23.46 15.01
C SER A 296 -8.61 23.16 14.88
N ALA A 297 -8.99 22.15 14.09
CA ALA A 297 -10.38 21.69 13.99
C ALA A 297 -10.91 21.12 15.31
N GLU A 298 -10.10 20.32 16.01
CA GLU A 298 -10.44 19.74 17.32
C GLU A 298 -10.62 20.82 18.40
N VAL A 299 -9.74 21.83 18.41
CA VAL A 299 -9.80 22.97 19.32
C VAL A 299 -11.10 23.73 19.11
N VAL A 300 -11.45 24.09 17.88
CA VAL A 300 -12.70 24.83 17.62
C VAL A 300 -13.93 24.00 17.96
N ALA A 301 -13.95 22.69 17.64
CA ALA A 301 -15.05 21.82 18.01
C ALA A 301 -15.27 21.74 19.54
N ASP A 302 -14.19 21.69 20.33
CA ASP A 302 -14.25 21.76 21.80
C ASP A 302 -14.77 23.12 22.30
N ARG A 303 -14.23 24.22 21.75
CA ARG A 303 -14.63 25.58 22.14
C ARG A 303 -16.10 25.89 21.87
N LEU A 304 -16.68 25.36 20.79
CA LEU A 304 -18.11 25.52 20.49
C LEU A 304 -19.04 24.68 21.39
N LEU A 305 -18.46 23.75 22.16
CA LEU A 305 -19.17 22.96 23.15
C LEU A 305 -18.80 23.36 24.58
N ASP A 306 -18.41 24.62 24.76
CA ASP A 306 -18.09 25.25 26.04
C ASP A 306 -16.81 24.70 26.72
N GLY A 307 -15.95 24.02 25.95
CA GLY A 307 -14.66 23.54 26.39
C GLY A 307 -13.58 24.62 26.50
N SER A 308 -12.35 24.19 26.75
CA SER A 308 -11.21 25.07 27.05
C SER A 308 -9.94 24.75 26.25
N ALA A 309 -10.02 23.90 25.23
CA ALA A 309 -8.87 23.49 24.44
C ALA A 309 -8.13 24.67 23.79
N GLU A 310 -6.81 24.55 23.71
CA GLU A 310 -5.93 25.51 23.05
C GLU A 310 -4.96 24.79 22.12
N PHE A 311 -4.56 25.48 21.07
CA PHE A 311 -3.58 25.00 20.11
C PHE A 311 -2.18 25.04 20.74
N GLY A 312 -1.53 23.88 20.83
CA GLY A 312 -0.17 23.74 21.36
C GLY A 312 0.92 23.96 20.30
N GLU A 313 2.14 23.53 20.58
CA GLU A 313 3.22 23.54 19.59
C GLU A 313 2.92 22.57 18.43
N ALA A 314 3.06 23.06 17.21
CA ALA A 314 2.86 22.26 16.02
C ALA A 314 4.10 21.42 15.69
N ASP A 315 3.90 20.11 15.54
CA ASP A 315 4.94 19.25 14.97
C ASP A 315 5.09 19.52 13.46
N LEU A 316 6.30 19.87 13.06
CA LEU A 316 6.68 20.14 11.67
C LEU A 316 7.37 18.94 10.99
N SER A 317 7.46 17.82 11.70
CA SER A 317 8.07 16.59 11.19
C SER A 317 7.35 16.12 9.93
N THR A 318 8.13 15.65 8.96
CA THR A 318 7.66 15.25 7.65
C THR A 318 8.34 13.93 7.30
N LYS A 319 7.56 12.91 6.87
CA LYS A 319 8.08 11.66 6.30
C LYS A 319 7.36 11.40 4.99
N LEU A 320 8.12 11.18 3.94
CA LEU A 320 7.65 11.11 2.58
C LEU A 320 8.32 9.97 1.84
N LYS A 321 7.57 9.35 0.93
CA LYS A 321 8.10 8.42 -0.05
C LYS A 321 7.95 9.05 -1.42
N LEU A 322 8.98 9.76 -1.86
CA LEU A 322 8.99 10.47 -3.12
C LEU A 322 9.65 9.60 -4.17
N LEU A 323 8.94 9.23 -5.24
CA LEU A 323 9.59 8.58 -6.39
C LEU A 323 10.29 7.24 -6.06
N GLY A 324 9.88 6.57 -4.98
CA GLY A 324 10.55 5.37 -4.46
C GLY A 324 11.74 5.64 -3.54
N VAL A 325 12.01 6.90 -3.22
CA VAL A 325 13.02 7.40 -2.27
C VAL A 325 12.33 7.79 -0.96
N ASP A 326 12.79 7.24 0.16
CA ASP A 326 12.30 7.64 1.47
C ASP A 326 13.04 8.89 1.96
N VAL A 327 12.31 9.92 2.39
CA VAL A 327 12.85 11.16 2.97
C VAL A 327 12.09 11.47 4.24
N ALA A 328 12.79 11.80 5.32
CA ALA A 328 12.17 12.29 6.54
C ALA A 328 12.98 13.38 7.22
N SER A 329 12.28 14.30 7.88
CA SER A 329 12.84 15.35 8.73
C SER A 329 12.00 15.47 10.00
N PHE A 330 12.63 15.68 11.14
CA PHE A 330 11.93 15.81 12.43
C PHE A 330 12.69 16.74 13.38
N GLY A 331 11.96 17.39 14.29
CA GLY A 331 12.53 18.34 15.26
C GLY A 331 13.34 19.47 14.61
N ASP A 332 14.41 19.89 15.26
CA ASP A 332 15.40 20.84 14.74
C ASP A 332 16.33 20.17 13.72
N ALA A 333 15.76 19.72 12.60
CA ALA A 333 16.48 18.99 11.55
C ALA A 333 17.67 19.79 10.96
N MET A 334 17.60 21.13 11.03
CA MET A 334 18.59 22.04 10.44
C MET A 334 19.68 22.47 11.44
N GLY A 335 19.61 22.08 12.71
CA GLY A 335 20.60 22.48 13.71
C GLY A 335 20.60 23.98 13.98
N THR A 336 19.41 24.55 14.15
CA THR A 336 19.23 25.99 14.44
C THR A 336 19.38 26.33 15.93
N THR A 337 19.27 25.33 16.81
CA THR A 337 19.49 25.46 18.25
C THR A 337 20.94 25.84 18.52
N GLU A 338 21.15 26.85 19.36
CA GLU A 338 22.49 27.32 19.71
C GLU A 338 23.33 26.19 20.33
N ASN A 339 24.58 26.05 19.88
CA ASN A 339 25.54 25.04 20.33
C ASN A 339 25.09 23.57 20.11
N CYS A 340 24.12 23.30 19.23
CA CYS A 340 23.76 21.93 18.92
C CYS A 340 24.92 21.17 18.24
N LEU A 341 24.97 19.86 18.46
CA LEU A 341 25.93 18.95 17.84
C LEU A 341 25.26 18.12 16.74
N GLU A 342 25.96 17.87 15.63
CA GLU A 342 25.45 17.06 14.53
C GLU A 342 26.21 15.72 14.44
N VAL A 343 25.47 14.61 14.37
CA VAL A 343 26.00 13.28 14.08
C VAL A 343 25.41 12.81 12.77
N ALA A 344 26.24 12.57 11.76
CA ALA A 344 25.78 12.22 10.41
C ALA A 344 26.55 11.04 9.80
N ILE A 345 25.83 10.23 9.03
CA ILE A 345 26.35 9.15 8.19
C ILE A 345 25.90 9.41 6.75
N ASN A 346 26.86 9.40 5.84
CA ASN A 346 26.61 9.44 4.40
C ASN A 346 27.16 8.15 3.77
N ASP A 347 26.26 7.23 3.43
CA ASP A 347 26.59 5.96 2.81
C ASP A 347 26.28 6.00 1.31
N ALA A 348 27.30 6.34 0.52
CA ALA A 348 27.19 6.40 -0.93
C ALA A 348 26.96 5.02 -1.59
N VAL A 349 27.31 3.91 -0.92
CA VAL A 349 27.17 2.54 -1.46
C VAL A 349 25.71 2.12 -1.38
N ASN A 350 25.11 2.27 -0.19
CA ASN A 350 23.71 1.95 0.04
C ASN A 350 22.76 3.08 -0.39
N ARG A 351 23.31 4.24 -0.79
CA ARG A 351 22.57 5.44 -1.19
C ARG A 351 21.67 5.97 -0.08
N THR A 352 22.20 6.05 1.14
CA THR A 352 21.49 6.56 2.32
C THR A 352 22.26 7.69 2.99
N TYR A 353 21.50 8.62 3.58
CA TYR A 353 22.02 9.69 4.42
C TYR A 353 21.16 9.79 5.67
N ALA A 354 21.80 9.86 6.83
CA ALA A 354 21.13 10.02 8.10
C ALA A 354 21.88 11.01 8.97
N LYS A 355 21.17 11.94 9.60
CA LYS A 355 21.69 12.93 10.54
C LYS A 355 20.80 13.01 11.77
N LEU A 356 21.42 13.10 12.95
CA LEU A 356 20.81 13.51 14.19
C LEU A 356 21.41 14.84 14.65
N VAL A 357 20.56 15.71 15.19
CA VAL A 357 20.93 16.96 15.85
C VAL A 357 20.71 16.78 17.34
N LEU A 358 21.73 17.07 18.14
CA LEU A 358 21.78 16.82 19.59
C LEU A 358 22.04 18.12 20.35
N SER A 359 21.70 18.13 21.64
CA SER A 359 22.15 19.17 22.58
C SER A 359 23.68 19.23 22.69
N ASP A 360 24.20 20.34 23.23
CA ASP A 360 25.64 20.58 23.44
C ASP A 360 26.34 19.49 24.29
N ASP A 361 25.59 18.81 25.17
CA ASP A 361 26.09 17.68 25.96
C ASP A 361 25.99 16.32 25.25
N ALA A 362 25.55 16.31 23.98
CA ALA A 362 25.31 15.14 23.13
C ALA A 362 24.27 14.14 23.66
N LYS A 363 23.41 14.55 24.60
CA LYS A 363 22.43 13.65 25.24
C LYS A 363 21.04 13.72 24.63
N THR A 364 20.50 14.91 24.42
CA THR A 364 19.11 15.09 24.03
C THR A 364 18.99 15.17 22.51
N LEU A 365 18.09 14.39 21.93
CA LEU A 365 17.76 14.48 20.51
C LEU A 365 16.94 15.74 20.23
N LEU A 366 17.47 16.65 19.45
CA LEU A 366 16.77 17.88 19.03
C LEU A 366 16.07 17.71 17.69
N GLY A 367 16.60 16.87 16.79
CA GLY A 367 16.02 16.64 15.48
C GLY A 367 16.84 15.71 14.59
N GLY A 368 16.49 15.61 13.31
CA GLY A 368 17.24 14.80 12.35
C GLY A 368 16.69 14.81 10.93
N VAL A 369 17.51 14.28 10.02
CA VAL A 369 17.25 14.15 8.57
C VAL A 369 17.58 12.72 8.15
N LEU A 370 16.68 12.08 7.40
CA LEU A 370 16.87 10.74 6.82
C LEU A 370 16.55 10.81 5.31
N VAL A 371 17.44 10.31 4.46
CA VAL A 371 17.27 10.27 3.00
C VAL A 371 17.72 8.91 2.48
N GLY A 372 16.94 8.30 1.59
CA GLY A 372 17.17 6.98 1.02
C GLY A 372 16.59 5.85 1.88
N ASP A 373 16.78 5.91 3.20
CA ASP A 373 16.16 5.01 4.17
C ASP A 373 15.61 5.80 5.37
N ALA A 374 14.30 5.78 5.54
CA ALA A 374 13.60 6.41 6.68
C ALA A 374 12.92 5.38 7.60
N SER A 375 13.44 4.15 7.65
CA SER A 375 12.95 3.08 8.53
C SER A 375 13.03 3.48 10.01
N SER A 376 14.15 4.09 10.43
CA SER A 376 14.37 4.57 11.80
C SER A 376 13.49 5.77 12.21
N TYR A 377 12.80 6.43 11.28
CA TYR A 377 11.95 7.59 11.59
C TYR A 377 10.92 7.29 12.68
N GLY A 378 10.30 6.10 12.64
CA GLY A 378 9.25 5.71 13.58
C GLY A 378 9.73 5.58 15.03
N VAL A 379 11.03 5.37 15.22
CA VAL A 379 11.68 5.29 16.54
C VAL A 379 12.26 6.64 16.93
N LEU A 380 12.94 7.33 16.01
CA LEU A 380 13.68 8.57 16.30
C LEU A 380 12.78 9.79 16.50
N ARG A 381 11.75 9.97 15.67
CA ARG A 381 10.86 11.15 15.78
C ARG A 381 10.19 11.26 17.16
N PRO A 382 9.63 10.18 17.74
CA PRO A 382 9.03 10.25 19.08
C PRO A 382 10.02 10.58 20.21
N MET A 383 11.34 10.50 19.97
CA MET A 383 12.39 10.76 20.95
C MET A 383 12.90 12.22 20.93
N VAL A 384 12.37 13.06 20.02
CA VAL A 384 12.72 14.48 20.00
C VAL A 384 12.38 15.11 21.36
N GLY A 385 13.33 15.87 21.92
CA GLY A 385 13.26 16.45 23.25
C GLY A 385 13.64 15.50 24.39
N SER A 386 13.98 14.23 24.10
CA SER A 386 14.34 13.22 25.09
C SER A 386 15.83 12.83 25.00
N GLU A 387 16.38 12.28 26.09
CA GLU A 387 17.74 11.72 26.11
C GLU A 387 17.82 10.47 25.21
N LEU A 388 18.85 10.40 24.36
CA LEU A 388 19.10 9.27 23.49
C LEU A 388 19.61 8.06 24.30
N PRO A 389 19.00 6.89 24.14
CA PRO A 389 19.51 5.64 24.67
C PRO A 389 20.67 5.15 23.79
N GLY A 390 21.88 5.16 24.35
CA GLY A 390 23.06 4.61 23.70
C GLY A 390 23.76 5.59 22.74
N ASP A 391 24.62 5.04 21.87
CA ASP A 391 25.44 5.81 20.95
C ASP A 391 24.60 6.35 19.78
N PRO A 392 24.49 7.69 19.58
CA PRO A 392 23.76 8.29 18.48
C PRO A 392 24.17 7.76 17.10
N LEU A 393 25.46 7.43 16.89
CA LEU A 393 25.95 6.92 15.61
C LEU A 393 25.39 5.52 15.30
N ALA A 394 25.25 4.67 16.32
CA ALA A 394 24.68 3.33 16.17
C ALA A 394 23.19 3.36 15.81
N LEU A 395 22.47 4.42 16.18
CA LEU A 395 21.03 4.58 15.88
C LEU A 395 20.74 4.87 14.41
N ILE A 396 21.72 5.44 13.71
CA ILE A 396 21.61 5.83 12.29
C ILE A 396 22.52 5.03 11.37
N ALA A 397 23.35 4.13 11.92
CA ALA A 397 24.17 3.23 11.14
C ALA A 397 23.28 2.23 10.36
N PRO A 398 23.61 1.92 9.09
CA PRO A 398 22.96 0.83 8.38
C PRO A 398 23.05 -0.45 9.22
N ALA A 399 21.98 -1.23 9.29
CA ALA A 399 21.99 -2.52 9.98
C ALA A 399 23.09 -3.39 9.35
N SER A 400 24.26 -3.44 9.97
CA SER A 400 25.29 -4.39 9.59
C SER A 400 24.74 -5.79 9.81
N SER A 401 25.19 -6.73 9.00
CA SER A 401 24.97 -8.18 9.12
C SER A 401 25.43 -8.79 10.46
N GLY A 402 25.70 -7.97 11.47
CA GLY A 402 25.92 -8.34 12.86
C GLY A 402 25.20 -7.38 13.80
N GLY A 403 24.08 -7.83 14.37
CA GLY A 403 23.76 -7.72 15.80
C GLY A 403 23.64 -6.36 16.50
N GLY A 404 23.60 -5.22 15.81
CA GLY A 404 23.26 -3.95 16.47
C GLY A 404 21.80 -3.94 16.93
N THR A 405 21.55 -3.87 18.24
CA THR A 405 20.20 -3.81 18.82
C THR A 405 19.46 -2.57 18.32
N ALA A 406 18.55 -2.74 17.38
CA ALA A 406 17.57 -1.71 17.04
C ALA A 406 16.76 -1.39 18.30
N LEU A 407 16.67 -0.11 18.67
CA LEU A 407 15.86 0.33 19.79
C LEU A 407 14.38 0.05 19.53
N GLY A 408 13.79 -0.83 20.34
CA GLY A 408 12.37 -1.16 20.28
C GLY A 408 11.49 -0.08 20.91
N VAL A 409 10.21 -0.07 20.53
CA VAL A 409 9.16 0.86 21.02
C VAL A 409 9.03 0.90 22.55
N GLY A 410 9.44 -0.18 23.23
CA GLY A 410 9.49 -0.27 24.69
C GLY A 410 10.37 0.82 25.33
N ALA A 411 11.43 1.28 24.67
CA ALA A 411 12.37 2.28 25.19
C ALA A 411 11.90 3.73 25.05
N LEU A 412 10.80 3.99 24.34
CA LEU A 412 10.25 5.34 24.16
C LEU A 412 9.60 5.89 25.46
N PRO A 413 9.69 7.19 25.78
CA PRO A 413 8.98 7.78 26.91
C PRO A 413 7.45 7.81 26.70
N ASP A 414 6.66 7.92 27.77
CA ASP A 414 5.19 7.92 27.65
C ASP A 414 4.66 9.16 26.89
N SER A 415 5.36 10.29 26.95
CA SER A 415 5.05 11.48 26.15
C SER A 415 5.36 11.34 24.66
N ALA A 416 6.06 10.27 24.25
CA ALA A 416 6.50 10.07 22.89
C ALA A 416 5.30 9.98 21.94
N GLN A 417 5.25 10.85 20.94
CA GLN A 417 4.13 10.86 20.01
C GLN A 417 4.26 9.71 19.01
N ILE A 418 3.32 8.75 19.02
CA ILE A 418 3.34 7.54 18.18
C ILE A 418 2.55 7.75 16.88
N CYS A 419 1.37 8.38 16.95
CA CYS A 419 0.57 8.74 15.77
C CYS A 419 0.53 10.27 15.61
N SER A 420 1.30 10.81 14.67
CA SER A 420 1.26 12.25 14.35
C SER A 420 -0.10 12.67 13.78
N CYS A 421 -0.65 11.87 12.87
CA CYS A 421 -1.86 12.18 12.12
C CYS A 421 -3.12 12.36 13.00
N ASN A 422 -3.18 11.66 14.15
CA ASN A 422 -4.29 11.75 15.11
C ASN A 422 -3.83 12.21 16.50
N ASN A 423 -2.61 12.75 16.60
CA ASN A 423 -2.02 13.24 17.85
C ASN A 423 -2.05 12.25 19.03
N VAL A 424 -1.70 10.98 18.81
CA VAL A 424 -1.72 9.93 19.84
C VAL A 424 -0.30 9.66 20.37
N THR A 425 -0.13 9.74 21.69
CA THR A 425 1.12 9.44 22.40
C THR A 425 1.24 7.97 22.81
N LYS A 426 2.44 7.54 23.21
CA LYS A 426 2.66 6.22 23.82
C LYS A 426 1.83 6.08 25.10
N GLY A 427 1.73 7.14 25.90
CA GLY A 427 0.89 7.20 27.10
C GLY A 427 -0.58 6.94 26.79
N ASP A 428 -1.15 7.60 25.77
CA ASP A 428 -2.55 7.38 25.36
C ASP A 428 -2.80 5.92 24.95
N LEU A 429 -1.84 5.33 24.23
CA LEU A 429 -1.92 3.93 23.83
C LEU A 429 -1.77 2.99 25.03
N LYS A 430 -0.86 3.27 25.97
CA LYS A 430 -0.71 2.51 27.21
C LYS A 430 -1.96 2.57 28.09
N CYS A 431 -2.57 3.75 28.19
CA CYS A 431 -3.87 3.90 28.86
C CYS A 431 -4.94 3.07 28.15
N ALA A 432 -5.06 3.16 26.83
CA ALA A 432 -6.00 2.34 26.06
C ALA A 432 -5.76 0.83 26.22
N ILE A 433 -4.50 0.41 26.30
CA ILE A 433 -4.10 -0.97 26.58
C ILE A 433 -4.53 -1.38 28.00
N ALA A 434 -4.23 -0.55 29.00
CA ALA A 434 -4.62 -0.78 30.39
C ALA A 434 -6.15 -0.82 30.56
N ASP A 435 -6.88 -0.05 29.75
CA ASP A 435 -8.34 -0.01 29.69
C ASP A 435 -8.95 -1.16 28.85
N GLY A 436 -8.12 -2.07 28.33
CA GLY A 436 -8.54 -3.35 27.74
C GLY A 436 -8.36 -3.49 26.22
N CYS A 437 -7.68 -2.56 25.54
CA CYS A 437 -7.33 -2.73 24.13
C CYS A 437 -6.23 -3.78 23.96
N ALA A 438 -6.58 -4.96 23.45
CA ALA A 438 -5.66 -6.09 23.31
C ALA A 438 -5.09 -6.31 21.89
N ASP A 439 -5.56 -5.56 20.90
CA ASP A 439 -5.12 -5.69 19.52
C ASP A 439 -5.08 -4.34 18.77
N VAL A 440 -4.48 -4.34 17.57
CA VAL A 440 -4.31 -3.13 16.75
C VAL A 440 -5.65 -2.54 16.29
N ALA A 441 -6.69 -3.37 16.08
CA ALA A 441 -8.00 -2.88 15.67
C ALA A 441 -8.71 -2.16 16.84
N ALA A 442 -8.62 -2.70 18.05
CA ALA A 442 -9.10 -2.07 19.27
C ALA A 442 -8.37 -0.75 19.53
N LEU A 443 -7.03 -0.72 19.40
CA LEU A 443 -6.26 0.52 19.52
C LEU A 443 -6.65 1.56 18.46
N LYS A 444 -6.86 1.14 17.21
CA LYS A 444 -7.37 2.01 16.13
C LYS A 444 -8.74 2.58 16.48
N SER A 445 -9.66 1.75 16.98
CA SER A 445 -11.01 2.18 17.32
C SER A 445 -11.04 3.11 18.53
N CYS A 446 -10.19 2.87 19.54
CA CYS A 446 -10.17 3.62 20.78
C CYS A 446 -9.42 4.95 20.64
N THR A 447 -8.24 4.93 20.00
CA THR A 447 -7.34 6.09 19.97
C THR A 447 -7.30 6.80 18.62
N SER A 448 -7.94 6.24 17.59
CA SER A 448 -7.76 6.66 16.18
C SER A 448 -6.32 6.51 15.66
N ALA A 449 -5.37 5.94 16.41
CA ALA A 449 -4.01 5.78 15.91
C ALA A 449 -3.97 4.89 14.66
N GLY A 450 -3.38 5.38 13.56
CA GLY A 450 -3.20 4.61 12.33
C GLY A 450 -4.43 4.53 11.42
N THR A 451 -5.45 5.38 11.64
CA THR A 451 -6.65 5.48 10.78
C THR A 451 -6.49 6.48 9.63
N SER A 452 -5.60 7.49 9.73
CA SER A 452 -5.43 8.51 8.68
C SER A 452 -4.34 8.13 7.67
N CYS A 453 -3.06 8.15 8.10
CA CYS A 453 -1.91 7.90 7.23
C CYS A 453 -1.34 6.47 7.36
N GLY A 454 -1.79 5.71 8.36
CA GLY A 454 -1.37 4.32 8.61
C GLY A 454 0.09 4.10 9.05
N SER A 455 0.92 5.15 9.10
CA SER A 455 2.37 5.05 9.33
C SER A 455 2.76 4.46 10.69
N CYS A 456 1.93 4.64 11.71
CA CYS A 456 2.20 4.16 13.07
C CYS A 456 1.68 2.74 13.34
N VAL A 457 0.98 2.10 12.40
CA VAL A 457 0.36 0.78 12.61
C VAL A 457 1.36 -0.31 13.03
N PRO A 458 2.59 -0.39 12.46
CA PRO A 458 3.59 -1.34 12.93
C PRO A 458 4.01 -1.10 14.39
N LEU A 459 4.13 0.16 14.81
CA LEU A 459 4.49 0.56 16.17
C LEU A 459 3.40 0.18 17.18
N LEU A 460 2.11 0.19 16.79
CA LEU A 460 1.01 -0.25 17.65
C LEU A 460 1.16 -1.72 18.04
N LYS A 461 1.54 -2.56 17.07
CA LYS A 461 1.75 -4.00 17.32
C LYS A 461 2.93 -4.24 18.27
N GLN A 462 4.05 -3.55 18.03
CA GLN A 462 5.23 -3.61 18.89
C GLN A 462 4.96 -3.07 20.30
N LEU A 463 4.11 -2.04 20.44
CA LEU A 463 3.75 -1.48 21.75
C LEU A 463 2.87 -2.44 22.55
N LEU A 464 1.91 -3.11 21.92
CA LEU A 464 1.11 -4.15 22.57
C LEU A 464 2.02 -5.26 23.12
N GLU A 465 2.98 -5.73 22.32
CA GLU A 465 3.97 -6.72 22.75
C GLU A 465 4.85 -6.19 23.91
N ALA A 466 5.30 -4.93 23.83
CA ALA A 466 6.16 -4.32 24.85
C ALA A 466 5.46 -4.09 26.20
N GLU A 467 4.15 -3.80 26.20
CA GLU A 467 3.33 -3.63 27.42
C GLU A 467 2.87 -4.97 28.00
N GLY A 468 3.41 -6.09 27.50
CA GLY A 468 3.08 -7.42 28.00
C GLY A 468 1.66 -7.85 27.68
N VAL A 469 0.99 -7.20 26.71
CA VAL A 469 -0.26 -7.70 26.16
C VAL A 469 0.08 -8.97 25.42
N GLU A 470 -0.29 -10.09 26.04
CA GLU A 470 -0.17 -11.40 25.41
C GLU A 470 -1.03 -11.36 24.14
N GLN A 471 -0.37 -11.15 23.00
CA GLN A 471 -1.03 -11.18 21.71
C GLN A 471 -1.67 -12.55 21.60
N SER A 472 -2.99 -12.55 21.52
CA SER A 472 -3.73 -13.80 21.54
C SER A 472 -3.21 -14.67 20.40
N LYS A 473 -2.67 -15.83 20.74
CA LYS A 473 -2.36 -16.87 19.76
C LYS A 473 -3.63 -17.44 19.14
N ALA A 474 -4.81 -17.10 19.66
CA ALA A 474 -6.08 -17.57 19.15
C ALA A 474 -6.23 -17.25 17.66
N LEU A 475 -6.59 -18.27 16.90
CA LEU A 475 -6.89 -18.11 15.49
C LEU A 475 -8.09 -17.19 15.28
N CYS A 476 -9.11 -17.30 16.13
CA CYS A 476 -10.30 -16.43 16.19
C CYS A 476 -11.10 -16.73 17.47
N GLU A 477 -12.27 -16.10 17.64
CA GLU A 477 -13.17 -16.36 18.78
C GLU A 477 -13.59 -17.83 18.98
N HIS A 478 -13.51 -18.65 17.93
CA HIS A 478 -13.89 -20.07 17.92
C HIS A 478 -12.78 -21.01 18.41
N PHE A 479 -11.50 -20.62 18.28
CA PHE A 479 -10.33 -21.45 18.62
C PHE A 479 -9.28 -20.59 19.33
N SER A 480 -8.96 -20.93 20.56
CA SER A 480 -7.93 -20.23 21.35
C SER A 480 -6.50 -20.58 20.93
N GLN A 481 -6.34 -21.60 20.09
CA GLN A 481 -5.07 -22.05 19.56
C GLN A 481 -4.70 -21.29 18.28
N SER A 482 -3.40 -21.16 18.04
CA SER A 482 -2.82 -20.67 16.79
C SER A 482 -2.98 -21.67 15.65
N ARG A 483 -2.70 -21.22 14.42
CA ARG A 483 -2.67 -22.11 13.25
C ARG A 483 -1.69 -23.27 13.46
N ALA A 484 -0.49 -23.00 13.96
CA ALA A 484 0.54 -24.02 14.18
C ALA A 484 0.09 -25.05 15.24
N GLU A 485 -0.48 -24.59 16.36
CA GLU A 485 -1.02 -25.48 17.39
C GLU A 485 -2.20 -26.32 16.86
N LEU A 486 -3.09 -25.75 16.04
CA LEU A 486 -4.15 -26.51 15.38
C LEU A 486 -3.61 -27.56 14.40
N PHE A 487 -2.50 -27.28 13.72
CA PHE A 487 -1.81 -28.26 12.88
C PHE A 487 -1.33 -29.45 13.70
N GLU A 488 -0.68 -29.20 14.85
CA GLU A 488 -0.25 -30.25 15.77
C GLU A 488 -1.42 -31.04 16.35
N ILE A 489 -2.50 -30.36 16.76
CA ILE A 489 -3.70 -31.01 17.29
C ILE A 489 -4.32 -31.94 16.25
N ILE A 490 -4.51 -31.48 15.02
CA ILE A 490 -5.09 -32.30 13.95
C ILE A 490 -4.18 -33.49 13.65
N SER A 491 -2.86 -33.28 13.59
CA SER A 491 -1.89 -34.33 13.30
C SER A 491 -1.83 -35.38 14.42
N ALA A 492 -1.85 -34.97 15.68
CA ALA A 492 -1.74 -35.86 16.84
C ALA A 492 -3.05 -36.58 17.20
N THR A 493 -4.20 -35.98 16.90
CA THR A 493 -5.52 -36.56 17.23
C THR A 493 -6.18 -37.29 16.06
N GLU A 494 -5.65 -37.12 14.85
CA GLU A 494 -6.18 -37.65 13.60
C GLU A 494 -7.64 -37.22 13.31
N ILE A 495 -8.12 -36.12 13.90
CA ILE A 495 -9.46 -35.59 13.64
C ILE A 495 -9.54 -35.12 12.18
N ARG A 496 -10.54 -35.62 11.44
CA ARG A 496 -10.73 -35.31 10.01
C ARG A 496 -11.97 -34.47 9.68
N THR A 497 -12.74 -34.05 10.68
CA THR A 497 -13.97 -33.25 10.50
C THR A 497 -13.86 -31.93 11.24
N PHE A 498 -14.46 -30.87 10.68
CA PHE A 498 -14.48 -29.57 11.35
C PHE A 498 -15.37 -29.63 12.59
N SER A 499 -16.50 -30.34 12.50
CA SER A 499 -17.41 -30.54 13.64
C SER A 499 -16.69 -31.23 14.82
N GLY A 500 -15.90 -32.29 14.55
CA GLY A 500 -15.16 -32.99 15.60
C GLY A 500 -14.05 -32.15 16.22
N LEU A 501 -13.36 -31.33 15.41
CA LEU A 501 -12.34 -30.40 15.90
C LEU A 501 -12.96 -29.29 16.75
N LEU A 502 -14.09 -28.74 16.30
CA LEU A 502 -14.81 -27.67 16.98
C LEU A 502 -15.43 -28.16 18.29
N GLU A 503 -15.98 -29.37 18.33
CA GLU A 503 -16.55 -29.98 19.54
C GLU A 503 -15.50 -30.16 20.64
N ARG A 504 -14.28 -30.60 20.26
CA ARG A 504 -13.25 -30.97 21.23
C ARG A 504 -12.31 -29.82 21.60
N PHE A 505 -12.01 -28.92 20.66
CA PHE A 505 -10.98 -27.89 20.82
C PHE A 505 -11.45 -26.46 20.54
N GLY A 506 -12.72 -26.27 20.15
CA GLY A 506 -13.27 -24.97 19.85
C GLY A 506 -14.66 -24.74 20.45
N ARG A 507 -15.38 -23.76 19.89
CA ARG A 507 -16.76 -23.40 20.28
C ARG A 507 -17.47 -22.69 19.14
N GLY A 508 -18.81 -22.66 19.15
CA GLY A 508 -19.62 -21.91 18.18
C GLY A 508 -19.89 -22.68 16.87
N LYS A 509 -19.94 -21.98 15.73
CA LYS A 509 -20.21 -22.57 14.40
C LYS A 509 -19.08 -22.38 13.38
N GLY A 510 -18.00 -21.70 13.77
CA GLY A 510 -16.91 -21.29 12.90
C GLY A 510 -17.23 -20.04 12.06
N CYS A 511 -16.19 -19.30 11.70
CA CYS A 511 -16.26 -18.11 10.84
C CYS A 511 -15.45 -18.27 9.55
N ASP A 512 -15.40 -17.21 8.75
CA ASP A 512 -14.60 -17.04 7.54
C ASP A 512 -13.08 -17.02 7.78
N ILE A 513 -12.63 -16.96 9.04
CA ILE A 513 -11.22 -17.10 9.42
C ILE A 513 -10.86 -18.58 9.65
N CYS A 514 -11.52 -19.25 10.59
CA CYS A 514 -11.10 -20.59 11.01
C CYS A 514 -11.48 -21.69 10.02
N LYS A 515 -12.58 -21.56 9.29
CA LYS A 515 -13.03 -22.59 8.34
C LYS A 515 -12.00 -22.82 7.22
N PRO A 516 -11.54 -21.78 6.47
CA PRO A 516 -10.50 -21.98 5.45
C PRO A 516 -9.16 -22.46 6.02
N VAL A 517 -8.82 -22.07 7.24
CA VAL A 517 -7.57 -22.49 7.89
C VAL A 517 -7.60 -23.97 8.22
N VAL A 518 -8.68 -24.45 8.85
CA VAL A 518 -8.84 -25.88 9.15
C VAL A 518 -8.93 -26.69 7.86
N ALA A 519 -9.66 -26.22 6.85
CA ALA A 519 -9.68 -26.84 5.52
C ALA A 519 -8.27 -26.99 4.93
N SER A 520 -7.46 -25.93 4.99
CA SER A 520 -6.07 -25.97 4.51
C SER A 520 -5.23 -26.99 5.29
N ILE A 521 -5.38 -27.07 6.62
CA ILE A 521 -4.61 -28.02 7.45
C ILE A 521 -5.04 -29.46 7.13
N LEU A 522 -6.35 -29.74 7.09
CA LEU A 522 -6.89 -31.05 6.75
C LEU A 522 -6.43 -31.49 5.36
N ALA A 523 -6.48 -30.60 4.36
CA ALA A 523 -6.00 -30.89 3.02
C ALA A 523 -4.48 -31.11 2.94
N SER A 524 -3.69 -30.45 3.80
CA SER A 524 -2.22 -30.63 3.84
C SER A 524 -1.75 -31.89 4.58
N THR A 525 -2.61 -32.46 5.43
CA THR A 525 -2.32 -33.63 6.28
C THR A 525 -3.10 -34.89 5.87
N GLY A 526 -3.97 -34.77 4.87
CA GLY A 526 -4.86 -35.81 4.37
C GLY A 526 -4.67 -36.07 2.87
N SER A 527 -5.53 -36.88 2.30
CA SER A 527 -5.54 -37.16 0.84
C SER A 527 -6.95 -37.21 0.27
N GLU A 528 -7.94 -36.82 1.06
CA GLU A 528 -9.32 -36.67 0.64
C GLU A 528 -9.47 -35.49 -0.31
N HIS A 529 -10.51 -35.56 -1.14
CA HIS A 529 -10.85 -34.44 -2.00
C HIS A 529 -11.28 -33.22 -1.15
N ILE A 530 -10.84 -32.01 -1.50
CA ILE A 530 -11.14 -30.79 -0.70
C ILE A 530 -12.62 -30.41 -0.63
N LEU A 531 -13.45 -31.05 -1.46
CA LEU A 531 -14.91 -30.92 -1.50
C LEU A 531 -15.66 -32.10 -0.86
N GLU A 532 -14.94 -33.05 -0.27
CA GLU A 532 -15.49 -34.24 0.38
C GLU A 532 -16.16 -33.88 1.73
N GLY A 533 -17.35 -34.43 1.98
CA GLY A 533 -18.06 -34.26 3.25
C GLY A 533 -18.17 -32.80 3.72
N GLU A 534 -17.79 -32.55 4.98
CA GLU A 534 -17.85 -31.22 5.60
C GLU A 534 -16.89 -30.21 4.96
N GLN A 535 -15.77 -30.67 4.37
CA GLN A 535 -14.71 -29.78 3.86
C GLN A 535 -15.21 -28.84 2.77
N ALA A 536 -16.18 -29.30 1.97
CA ALA A 536 -16.91 -28.50 1.00
C ALA A 536 -17.33 -27.12 1.50
N SER A 537 -17.90 -27.08 2.71
CA SER A 537 -18.48 -25.90 3.33
C SER A 537 -17.46 -25.01 4.02
N LEU A 538 -16.22 -25.50 4.14
CA LEU A 538 -15.11 -24.81 4.78
C LEU A 538 -14.26 -24.01 3.79
N GLN A 539 -14.31 -24.40 2.51
CA GLN A 539 -13.54 -23.76 1.44
C GLN A 539 -13.98 -22.31 1.25
N ASP A 540 -13.02 -21.45 0.93
CA ASP A 540 -13.33 -20.12 0.40
C ASP A 540 -13.96 -20.23 -1.00
N SER A 541 -14.48 -19.13 -1.55
CA SER A 541 -15.17 -19.15 -2.84
C SER A 541 -14.33 -19.74 -3.99
N ASN A 542 -13.00 -19.58 -3.96
CA ASN A 542 -12.14 -20.04 -5.05
C ASN A 542 -11.90 -21.55 -4.96
N ASP A 543 -11.57 -22.07 -3.77
CA ASP A 543 -11.44 -23.51 -3.53
C ASP A 543 -12.79 -24.24 -3.63
N HIS A 544 -13.91 -23.59 -3.27
CA HIS A 544 -15.25 -24.18 -3.38
C HIS A 544 -15.64 -24.46 -4.84
N PHE A 545 -15.33 -23.53 -5.75
CA PHE A 545 -15.61 -23.66 -7.20
C PHE A 545 -14.40 -24.10 -8.02
N LEU A 546 -13.29 -24.47 -7.37
CA LEU A 546 -12.05 -24.88 -8.04
C LEU A 546 -11.65 -23.95 -9.21
N ALA A 547 -11.87 -22.64 -9.04
CA ALA A 547 -11.66 -21.60 -10.05
C ALA A 547 -11.57 -20.21 -9.40
N ASN A 548 -10.79 -19.27 -9.96
CA ASN A 548 -10.75 -17.92 -9.40
C ASN A 548 -11.94 -17.09 -9.87
N ILE A 549 -12.69 -16.54 -8.91
CA ILE A 549 -13.75 -15.57 -9.19
C ILE A 549 -13.17 -14.25 -9.75
N GLN A 550 -13.90 -13.64 -10.69
CA GLN A 550 -13.59 -12.39 -11.37
C GLN A 550 -14.55 -11.27 -10.94
N LYS A 551 -14.26 -10.02 -11.33
CA LYS A 551 -15.00 -8.82 -10.90
C LYS A 551 -16.52 -8.86 -11.15
N ASN A 552 -16.98 -9.61 -12.15
CA ASN A 552 -18.39 -9.74 -12.50
C ASN A 552 -18.99 -11.10 -12.11
N GLY A 553 -18.36 -11.84 -11.19
CA GLY A 553 -18.82 -13.17 -10.78
C GLY A 553 -18.49 -14.32 -11.75
N SER A 554 -17.85 -14.04 -12.90
CA SER A 554 -17.30 -15.10 -13.76
C SER A 554 -16.02 -15.72 -13.17
N TYR A 555 -15.49 -16.77 -13.80
CA TYR A 555 -14.37 -17.56 -13.31
C TYR A 555 -13.25 -17.68 -14.34
N SER A 556 -12.03 -17.91 -13.85
CA SER A 556 -10.87 -18.27 -14.68
C SER A 556 -10.63 -19.78 -14.69
N VAL A 557 -10.33 -20.33 -15.86
CA VAL A 557 -9.88 -21.72 -16.06
C VAL A 557 -8.39 -21.70 -16.40
N VAL A 558 -7.59 -22.42 -15.61
CA VAL A 558 -6.13 -22.43 -15.75
C VAL A 558 -5.64 -23.88 -15.69
N PRO A 559 -5.48 -24.54 -16.84
CA PRO A 559 -4.92 -25.88 -16.87
C PRO A 559 -3.42 -25.87 -16.51
N ARG A 560 -2.93 -27.01 -16.01
CA ARG A 560 -1.52 -27.17 -15.64
C ARG A 560 -0.64 -27.32 -16.88
N VAL A 561 0.51 -26.67 -16.86
CA VAL A 561 1.56 -26.73 -17.90
C VAL A 561 2.90 -26.88 -17.16
N PRO A 562 3.27 -28.10 -16.73
CA PRO A 562 4.43 -28.32 -15.88
C PRO A 562 5.71 -27.76 -16.49
N GLY A 563 6.46 -26.94 -15.74
CA GLY A 563 7.70 -26.35 -16.23
C GLY A 563 7.55 -25.39 -17.41
N GLY A 564 6.32 -25.05 -17.81
CA GLY A 564 6.05 -24.34 -19.07
C GLY A 564 6.15 -25.22 -20.33
N ASP A 565 6.32 -26.53 -20.18
CA ASP A 565 6.36 -27.47 -21.31
C ASP A 565 4.96 -27.74 -21.85
N ILE A 566 4.71 -27.33 -23.09
CA ILE A 566 3.39 -27.43 -23.72
C ILE A 566 3.48 -28.01 -25.13
N LYS A 567 2.68 -29.05 -25.38
CA LYS A 567 2.57 -29.69 -26.69
C LYS A 567 1.66 -28.91 -27.64
N PRO A 568 1.90 -28.95 -28.96
CA PRO A 568 1.03 -28.30 -29.96
C PRO A 568 -0.44 -28.69 -29.84
N GLU A 569 -0.75 -29.96 -29.57
CA GLU A 569 -2.13 -30.45 -29.41
C GLU A 569 -2.85 -29.82 -28.21
N HIS A 570 -2.13 -29.55 -27.11
CA HIS A 570 -2.70 -28.86 -25.95
C HIS A 570 -2.95 -27.38 -26.26
N LEU A 571 -2.08 -26.73 -27.04
CA LEU A 571 -2.30 -25.35 -27.49
C LEU A 571 -3.57 -25.25 -28.36
N ILE A 572 -3.75 -26.18 -29.28
CA ILE A 572 -4.96 -26.27 -30.13
C ILE A 572 -6.20 -26.52 -29.27
N LEU A 573 -6.13 -27.45 -28.31
CA LEU A 573 -7.23 -27.77 -27.41
C LEU A 573 -7.67 -26.54 -26.59
N ILE A 574 -6.73 -25.84 -25.96
CA ILE A 574 -6.99 -24.61 -25.19
C ILE A 574 -7.61 -23.55 -26.11
N GLY A 575 -7.05 -23.37 -27.32
CA GLY A 575 -7.57 -22.42 -28.30
C GLY A 575 -9.02 -22.71 -28.70
N GLN A 576 -9.35 -23.97 -28.97
CA GLN A 576 -10.70 -24.37 -29.35
C GLN A 576 -11.69 -24.18 -28.20
N ILE A 577 -11.32 -24.57 -26.97
CA ILE A 577 -12.14 -24.34 -25.78
C ILE A 577 -12.39 -22.85 -25.58
N ALA A 578 -11.35 -22.02 -25.68
CA ALA A 578 -11.49 -20.58 -25.52
C ALA A 578 -12.43 -19.98 -26.57
N GLN A 579 -12.37 -20.45 -27.83
CA GLN A 579 -13.31 -20.01 -28.87
C GLN A 579 -14.76 -20.45 -28.57
N ASP A 580 -14.97 -21.73 -28.27
CA ASP A 580 -16.31 -22.30 -28.08
C ASP A 580 -17.07 -21.67 -26.90
N PHE A 581 -16.35 -21.29 -25.84
CA PHE A 581 -16.91 -20.65 -24.65
C PHE A 581 -16.72 -19.12 -24.63
N GLY A 582 -16.11 -18.54 -25.66
CA GLY A 582 -15.84 -17.11 -25.77
C GLY A 582 -14.94 -16.56 -24.65
N LEU A 583 -13.90 -17.28 -24.25
CA LEU A 583 -13.02 -16.93 -23.13
C LEU A 583 -11.88 -16.02 -23.58
N TYR A 584 -11.54 -15.01 -22.77
CA TYR A 584 -10.34 -14.21 -22.99
C TYR A 584 -9.09 -15.01 -22.57
N THR A 585 -8.03 -15.02 -23.38
CA THR A 585 -6.80 -15.78 -23.10
C THR A 585 -5.62 -14.87 -22.79
N LYS A 586 -4.77 -15.27 -21.83
CA LYS A 586 -3.56 -14.54 -21.47
C LYS A 586 -2.42 -15.47 -21.08
N ILE A 587 -1.25 -15.26 -21.69
CA ILE A 587 0.00 -15.87 -21.23
C ILE A 587 0.45 -15.16 -19.95
N THR A 588 0.74 -15.94 -18.91
CA THR A 588 1.15 -15.42 -17.59
C THR A 588 2.63 -15.63 -17.31
N GLY A 589 3.17 -14.91 -16.32
CA GLY A 589 4.55 -15.08 -15.86
C GLY A 589 4.86 -16.44 -15.22
N GLY A 590 3.89 -17.34 -15.09
CA GLY A 590 4.07 -18.74 -14.69
C GLY A 590 4.15 -19.72 -15.87
N GLN A 591 4.45 -19.22 -17.08
CA GLN A 591 4.57 -20.02 -18.30
C GLN A 591 3.33 -20.87 -18.63
N ARG A 592 2.15 -20.27 -18.50
CA ARG A 592 0.86 -20.91 -18.78
C ARG A 592 -0.14 -19.96 -19.41
N ILE A 593 -1.21 -20.53 -19.95
CA ILE A 593 -2.32 -19.82 -20.57
C ILE A 593 -3.52 -19.84 -19.63
N ASP A 594 -3.94 -18.66 -19.19
CA ASP A 594 -5.14 -18.48 -18.38
C ASP A 594 -6.32 -18.14 -19.32
N MET A 595 -7.47 -18.79 -19.12
CA MET A 595 -8.72 -18.50 -19.81
C MET A 595 -9.71 -17.83 -18.86
N PHE A 596 -10.25 -16.66 -19.21
CA PHE A 596 -11.09 -15.84 -18.34
C PHE A 596 -12.51 -15.69 -18.89
N GLY A 597 -13.47 -15.61 -17.98
CA GLY A 597 -14.86 -15.27 -18.28
C GLY A 597 -15.80 -16.46 -18.40
N ALA A 598 -15.42 -17.62 -17.87
CA ALA A 598 -16.30 -18.78 -17.78
C ALA A 598 -17.38 -18.54 -16.72
N ARG A 599 -18.63 -18.88 -16.98
CA ARG A 599 -19.65 -18.95 -15.93
C ARG A 599 -19.46 -20.22 -15.11
N VAL A 600 -20.00 -20.24 -13.89
CA VAL A 600 -19.91 -21.41 -13.00
C VAL A 600 -20.48 -22.69 -13.64
N ASP A 601 -21.61 -22.57 -14.36
CA ASP A 601 -22.27 -23.67 -15.07
C ASP A 601 -21.45 -24.23 -16.25
N GLN A 602 -20.53 -23.43 -16.78
CA GLN A 602 -19.67 -23.84 -17.90
C GLN A 602 -18.43 -24.59 -17.44
N LEU A 603 -18.01 -24.43 -16.18
CA LEU A 603 -16.76 -24.99 -15.68
C LEU A 603 -16.68 -26.52 -15.88
N PRO A 604 -17.71 -27.33 -15.57
CA PRO A 604 -17.62 -28.78 -15.79
C PRO A 604 -17.44 -29.17 -17.25
N ALA A 605 -18.14 -28.50 -18.18
CA ALA A 605 -18.02 -28.79 -19.61
C ALA A 605 -16.62 -28.43 -20.15
N ILE A 606 -16.07 -27.31 -19.69
CA ILE A 606 -14.70 -26.89 -20.03
C ILE A 606 -13.68 -27.89 -19.48
N TRP A 607 -13.77 -28.23 -18.20
CA TRP A 607 -12.82 -29.13 -17.55
C TRP A 607 -12.91 -30.56 -18.05
N LYS A 608 -14.10 -31.04 -18.43
CA LYS A 608 -14.24 -32.36 -19.09
C LYS A 608 -13.39 -32.44 -20.34
N ARG A 609 -13.45 -31.43 -21.21
CA ARG A 609 -12.64 -31.38 -22.43
C ARG A 609 -11.14 -31.30 -22.16
N LEU A 610 -10.74 -30.54 -21.15
CA LEU A 610 -9.33 -30.45 -20.73
C LEU A 610 -8.83 -31.81 -20.20
N VAL A 611 -9.60 -32.47 -19.34
CA VAL A 611 -9.25 -33.77 -18.75
C VAL A 611 -9.24 -34.88 -19.79
N ASP A 612 -10.24 -34.93 -20.68
CA ASP A 612 -10.28 -35.87 -21.81
C ASP A 612 -9.08 -35.66 -22.76
N GLY A 613 -8.61 -34.42 -22.88
CA GLY A 613 -7.39 -34.05 -23.60
C GLY A 613 -6.08 -34.28 -22.83
N GLY A 614 -6.13 -34.88 -21.64
CA GLY A 614 -4.94 -35.21 -20.84
C GLY A 614 -4.38 -34.08 -19.97
N MET A 615 -5.09 -32.97 -19.81
CA MET A 615 -4.67 -31.84 -18.97
C MET A 615 -5.23 -31.95 -17.54
N GLU A 616 -4.49 -31.41 -16.57
CA GLU A 616 -4.90 -31.35 -15.16
C GLU A 616 -5.20 -29.92 -14.68
N SER A 617 -5.80 -29.80 -13.49
CA SER A 617 -5.94 -28.51 -12.82
C SER A 617 -4.59 -27.87 -12.50
N GLY A 618 -4.43 -26.60 -12.87
CA GLY A 618 -3.27 -25.78 -12.47
C GLY A 618 -3.35 -25.29 -11.02
N HIS A 619 -4.44 -25.57 -10.30
CA HIS A 619 -4.68 -25.11 -8.92
C HIS A 619 -4.48 -23.60 -8.75
N ALA A 620 -4.80 -22.84 -9.80
CA ALA A 620 -4.69 -21.39 -9.79
C ALA A 620 -5.72 -20.73 -8.86
N TYR A 621 -6.64 -21.46 -8.28
CA TYR A 621 -7.61 -21.00 -7.28
C TYR A 621 -7.07 -21.17 -5.86
N GLY A 622 -6.49 -22.33 -5.55
CA GLY A 622 -6.08 -22.67 -4.19
C GLY A 622 -4.83 -21.93 -3.69
N LYS A 623 -4.66 -21.95 -2.37
CA LYS A 623 -3.39 -21.66 -1.70
C LYS A 623 -2.49 -22.90 -1.78
N ALA A 624 -1.99 -23.17 -2.99
CA ALA A 624 -1.17 -24.32 -3.32
C ALA A 624 0.04 -23.91 -4.18
N LEU A 625 0.85 -24.88 -4.61
CA LEU A 625 1.87 -24.65 -5.65
C LEU A 625 1.19 -24.15 -6.93
N ARG A 626 1.55 -22.94 -7.35
CA ARG A 626 0.99 -22.30 -8.53
C ARG A 626 1.74 -22.63 -9.81
N THR A 627 3.06 -22.75 -9.77
CA THR A 627 3.90 -22.94 -10.97
C THR A 627 5.32 -23.21 -10.55
N VAL A 628 6.04 -24.00 -11.35
CA VAL A 628 7.49 -24.03 -11.37
C VAL A 628 7.97 -23.46 -12.70
N LYS A 629 8.48 -22.23 -12.69
CA LYS A 629 9.00 -21.57 -13.89
C LYS A 629 10.34 -22.17 -14.26
N SER A 630 10.56 -22.53 -15.53
CA SER A 630 11.83 -23.06 -16.02
C SER A 630 12.44 -22.18 -17.10
N CYS A 631 13.75 -22.30 -17.34
CA CYS A 631 14.31 -21.97 -18.65
C CYS A 631 14.52 -23.24 -19.48
N VAL A 632 14.90 -23.10 -20.75
CA VAL A 632 15.04 -24.22 -21.70
C VAL A 632 16.25 -25.16 -21.45
N GLY A 633 16.92 -25.01 -20.31
CA GLY A 633 17.97 -25.94 -19.84
C GLY A 633 19.11 -26.24 -20.81
N THR A 634 19.77 -27.38 -20.57
CA THR A 634 20.81 -27.97 -21.43
C THR A 634 20.29 -28.43 -22.79
N ASP A 635 18.99 -28.70 -22.92
CA ASP A 635 18.39 -29.21 -24.15
C ASP A 635 18.49 -28.20 -25.31
N TRP A 636 18.39 -26.90 -25.00
CA TRP A 636 18.36 -25.85 -26.03
C TRP A 636 19.32 -24.69 -25.77
N CYS A 637 19.59 -24.34 -24.51
CA CYS A 637 20.42 -23.17 -24.21
C CYS A 637 21.90 -23.55 -24.21
N ARG A 638 22.71 -22.86 -25.03
CA ARG A 638 24.18 -23.03 -25.04
C ARG A 638 24.89 -22.78 -23.70
N TYR A 639 24.20 -22.15 -22.75
CA TYR A 639 24.71 -21.86 -21.41
C TYR A 639 24.14 -22.79 -20.33
N GLY A 640 23.22 -23.68 -20.69
CA GLY A 640 22.63 -24.64 -19.76
C GLY A 640 23.72 -25.53 -19.19
N GLN A 641 23.74 -25.64 -17.87
CA GLN A 641 24.64 -26.51 -17.10
C GLN A 641 23.94 -27.79 -16.65
N GLN A 642 22.63 -27.70 -16.42
CA GLN A 642 21.79 -28.83 -16.03
C GLN A 642 20.42 -28.75 -16.72
N ASP A 643 19.70 -29.88 -16.75
CA ASP A 643 18.35 -29.97 -17.29
C ASP A 643 17.33 -29.32 -16.33
N SER A 644 17.14 -28.01 -16.50
CA SER A 644 16.16 -27.25 -15.71
C SER A 644 14.71 -27.52 -16.11
N VAL A 645 14.45 -28.04 -17.31
CA VAL A 645 13.09 -28.29 -17.78
C VAL A 645 12.53 -29.51 -17.09
N GLN A 646 13.25 -30.64 -17.16
CA GLN A 646 12.82 -31.88 -16.50
C GLN A 646 12.73 -31.69 -14.98
N LEU A 647 13.71 -31.03 -14.35
CA LEU A 647 13.64 -30.76 -12.92
C LEU A 647 12.43 -29.88 -12.56
N ALA A 648 12.10 -28.87 -13.37
CA ALA A 648 10.91 -28.06 -13.13
C ALA A 648 9.60 -28.87 -13.27
N ILE A 649 9.52 -29.77 -14.25
CA ILE A 649 8.40 -30.69 -14.43
C ILE A 649 8.27 -31.60 -13.20
N ASP A 650 9.37 -32.21 -12.76
CA ASP A 650 9.40 -33.14 -11.63
C ASP A 650 8.97 -32.44 -10.33
N LEU A 651 9.50 -31.24 -10.05
CA LEU A 651 9.09 -30.45 -8.88
C LEU A 651 7.61 -30.02 -8.99
N GLU A 652 7.17 -29.58 -10.17
CA GLU A 652 5.78 -29.16 -10.34
C GLU A 652 4.81 -30.31 -10.13
N LEU A 653 5.15 -31.49 -10.66
CA LEU A 653 4.38 -32.71 -10.43
C LEU A 653 4.48 -33.14 -8.97
N ARG A 654 5.64 -33.09 -8.32
CA ARG A 654 5.77 -33.52 -6.91
C ARG A 654 4.85 -32.72 -5.97
N TYR A 655 4.83 -31.40 -6.09
CA TYR A 655 4.10 -30.53 -5.14
C TYR A 655 2.71 -30.09 -5.64
N ARG A 656 2.21 -30.60 -6.77
CA ARG A 656 0.87 -30.23 -7.28
C ARG A 656 -0.22 -30.61 -6.28
N GLY A 657 -1.19 -29.70 -6.10
CA GLY A 657 -2.32 -29.91 -5.19
C GLY A 657 -2.02 -29.67 -3.70
N LEU A 658 -0.76 -29.62 -3.28
CA LEU A 658 -0.39 -29.44 -1.88
C LEU A 658 -0.89 -28.08 -1.36
N ARG A 659 -1.84 -28.11 -0.41
CA ARG A 659 -2.34 -26.89 0.25
C ARG A 659 -1.34 -26.40 1.30
N ALA A 660 -1.21 -25.08 1.38
CA ALA A 660 -0.24 -24.39 2.21
C ALA A 660 -0.85 -23.10 2.78
N PRO A 661 -0.27 -22.51 3.85
CA PRO A 661 -0.77 -21.28 4.45
C PRO A 661 -0.99 -20.15 3.42
N HIS A 662 -0.16 -20.11 2.38
CA HIS A 662 -0.36 -19.27 1.22
C HIS A 662 0.10 -19.96 -0.08
N LYS A 663 -0.23 -19.38 -1.24
CA LYS A 663 0.24 -19.84 -2.56
C LYS A 663 1.78 -19.82 -2.66
N ILE A 664 2.35 -20.89 -3.22
CA ILE A 664 3.79 -21.11 -3.40
C ILE A 664 4.13 -21.02 -4.89
N LYS A 665 5.29 -20.48 -5.23
CA LYS A 665 5.88 -20.51 -6.57
C LYS A 665 7.30 -21.03 -6.47
N MET A 666 7.75 -21.74 -7.50
CA MET A 666 9.14 -22.14 -7.62
C MET A 666 9.73 -21.70 -8.97
N GLY A 667 11.05 -21.69 -9.07
CA GLY A 667 11.74 -21.45 -10.33
C GLY A 667 13.03 -22.25 -10.43
N VAL A 668 13.30 -22.81 -11.60
CA VAL A 668 14.48 -23.63 -11.89
C VAL A 668 15.22 -23.03 -13.08
N SER A 669 16.41 -22.53 -12.84
CA SER A 669 17.29 -21.99 -13.88
C SER A 669 18.43 -22.95 -14.18
N GLY A 670 18.61 -23.31 -15.43
CA GLY A 670 19.69 -24.18 -15.90
C GLY A 670 21.08 -23.55 -15.88
N CYS A 671 21.23 -22.28 -15.47
CA CYS A 671 22.52 -21.64 -15.20
C CYS A 671 22.36 -20.35 -14.38
N ALA A 672 23.48 -19.74 -13.99
CA ALA A 672 23.55 -18.48 -13.23
C ALA A 672 22.96 -17.24 -13.94
N ARG A 673 22.61 -17.33 -15.24
CA ARG A 673 21.88 -16.25 -15.95
C ARG A 673 20.41 -16.13 -15.51
N GLU A 674 19.90 -17.15 -14.83
CA GLU A 674 18.71 -17.02 -13.99
C GLU A 674 17.42 -16.66 -14.76
N CYS A 675 17.28 -17.11 -16.01
CA CYS A 675 16.12 -16.76 -16.85
C CYS A 675 14.75 -17.18 -16.27
N ALA A 676 14.73 -18.09 -15.27
CA ALA A 676 13.50 -18.49 -14.59
C ALA A 676 13.08 -17.55 -13.44
N GLU A 677 13.88 -16.55 -13.08
CA GLU A 677 13.65 -15.68 -11.91
C GLU A 677 13.46 -16.49 -10.60
N ALA A 678 14.12 -17.65 -10.49
CA ALA A 678 14.21 -18.50 -9.31
C ALA A 678 14.35 -17.73 -7.98
N ARG A 679 15.19 -16.69 -7.91
CA ARG A 679 15.38 -15.90 -6.68
C ARG A 679 14.20 -14.98 -6.34
N SER A 680 13.22 -14.81 -7.23
CA SER A 680 11.98 -14.08 -6.94
C SER A 680 10.86 -14.99 -6.40
N LYS A 681 11.12 -16.29 -6.27
CA LYS A 681 10.14 -17.33 -5.92
C LYS A 681 10.32 -17.80 -4.49
N ASP A 682 9.29 -18.46 -3.96
CA ASP A 682 9.30 -19.00 -2.60
C ASP A 682 10.39 -20.10 -2.45
N VAL A 683 10.65 -20.86 -3.53
CA VAL A 683 11.80 -21.76 -3.71
C VAL A 683 12.47 -21.50 -5.06
N GLY A 684 13.77 -21.24 -5.06
CA GLY A 684 14.57 -21.02 -6.27
C GLY A 684 15.67 -22.06 -6.41
N VAL A 685 15.83 -22.61 -7.60
CA VAL A 685 16.88 -23.58 -7.93
C VAL A 685 17.71 -23.02 -9.09
N ILE A 686 19.03 -22.97 -8.93
CA ILE A 686 19.95 -22.48 -9.97
C ILE A 686 21.06 -23.52 -10.16
N ALA A 687 21.22 -23.99 -11.39
CA ALA A 687 22.24 -24.96 -11.75
C ALA A 687 23.66 -24.39 -11.60
N THR A 688 24.57 -25.27 -11.17
CA THR A 688 26.02 -25.09 -11.20
C THR A 688 26.64 -26.24 -12.02
N GLU A 689 27.95 -26.15 -12.26
CA GLU A 689 28.70 -27.25 -12.90
C GLU A 689 28.74 -28.52 -12.03
N LYS A 690 28.50 -28.39 -10.72
CA LYS A 690 28.58 -29.50 -9.75
C LYS A 690 27.21 -30.05 -9.32
N GLY A 691 26.14 -29.31 -9.55
CA GLY A 691 24.80 -29.68 -9.10
C GLY A 691 23.86 -28.47 -9.08
N TRP A 692 23.20 -28.24 -7.94
CA TRP A 692 22.17 -27.23 -7.78
C TRP A 692 22.36 -26.36 -6.53
N ASN A 693 22.23 -25.04 -6.70
CA ASN A 693 22.08 -24.11 -5.60
C ASN A 693 20.60 -23.94 -5.26
N LEU A 694 20.25 -24.17 -4.00
CA LEU A 694 18.90 -24.02 -3.45
C LEU A 694 18.77 -22.68 -2.72
N TYR A 695 17.79 -21.89 -3.12
CA TYR A 695 17.41 -20.63 -2.52
C TYR A 695 15.99 -20.72 -1.96
N VAL A 696 15.73 -20.09 -0.81
CA VAL A 696 14.41 -20.11 -0.16
C VAL A 696 14.03 -18.75 0.41
N GLY A 697 12.74 -18.56 0.70
CA GLY A 697 12.24 -17.35 1.37
C GLY A 697 12.10 -16.12 0.46
N GLY A 698 11.95 -16.32 -0.85
CA GLY A 698 11.65 -15.24 -1.79
C GLY A 698 10.14 -15.01 -1.97
N ASN A 699 9.76 -13.82 -2.40
CA ASN A 699 8.37 -13.53 -2.77
C ASN A 699 8.28 -12.35 -3.76
N GLY A 700 7.41 -12.47 -4.76
CA GLY A 700 6.85 -11.30 -5.44
C GLY A 700 5.64 -10.73 -4.67
N GLY A 701 5.36 -9.43 -4.84
CA GLY A 701 4.22 -8.73 -4.26
C GLY A 701 4.51 -7.25 -3.94
N MET A 702 3.72 -6.67 -3.03
CA MET A 702 3.87 -5.29 -2.52
C MET A 702 5.26 -5.01 -1.94
N THR A 703 5.81 -6.00 -1.22
CA THR A 703 7.16 -5.98 -0.65
C THR A 703 7.93 -7.17 -1.23
N PRO A 704 8.58 -7.02 -2.40
CA PRO A 704 9.32 -8.10 -3.00
C PRO A 704 10.56 -8.43 -2.18
N LYS A 705 10.85 -9.71 -1.97
CA LYS A 705 12.09 -10.20 -1.34
C LYS A 705 12.75 -11.23 -2.24
N HIS A 706 14.07 -11.15 -2.33
CA HIS A 706 14.85 -12.20 -2.97
C HIS A 706 15.03 -13.39 -2.04
N ALA A 707 14.87 -14.59 -2.60
CA ALA A 707 15.24 -15.82 -1.95
C ALA A 707 16.74 -15.84 -1.66
N GLN A 708 17.08 -16.36 -0.49
CA GLN A 708 18.43 -16.42 0.05
C GLN A 708 18.99 -17.83 -0.08
N LEU A 709 20.30 -17.94 -0.24
CA LEU A 709 20.98 -19.23 -0.45
C LEU A 709 20.87 -20.09 0.81
N LEU A 710 20.24 -21.25 0.68
CA LEU A 710 20.13 -22.24 1.75
C LEU A 710 21.31 -23.21 1.73
N ALA A 711 21.56 -23.80 0.55
CA ALA A 711 22.62 -24.78 0.32
C ALA A 711 23.08 -24.75 -1.15
N SER A 712 24.32 -25.16 -1.39
CA SER A 712 24.98 -25.07 -2.70
C SER A 712 25.48 -26.41 -3.22
N ASP A 713 25.60 -26.53 -4.55
CA ASP A 713 26.18 -27.69 -5.25
C ASP A 713 25.56 -29.04 -4.87
N LEU A 714 24.24 -29.06 -4.64
CA LEU A 714 23.48 -30.26 -4.28
C LEU A 714 23.28 -31.19 -5.47
N ASP A 715 23.33 -32.50 -5.23
CA ASP A 715 22.74 -33.47 -6.15
C ASP A 715 21.19 -33.36 -6.13
N THR A 716 20.54 -33.90 -7.16
CA THR A 716 19.08 -33.78 -7.31
C THR A 716 18.30 -34.46 -6.19
N GLU A 717 18.78 -35.57 -5.63
CA GLU A 717 18.09 -36.28 -4.55
C GLU A 717 18.12 -35.44 -3.27
N THR A 718 19.30 -34.95 -2.88
CA THR A 718 19.46 -34.08 -1.71
C THR A 718 18.67 -32.77 -1.87
N LEU A 719 18.68 -32.18 -3.07
CA LEU A 719 17.89 -30.99 -3.40
C LEU A 719 16.39 -31.22 -3.11
N VAL A 720 15.81 -32.30 -3.63
CA VAL A 720 14.39 -32.61 -3.46
C VAL A 720 14.06 -32.83 -1.98
N ARG A 721 14.90 -33.55 -1.23
CA ARG A 721 14.72 -33.76 0.22
C ARG A 721 14.70 -32.43 0.99
N TYR A 722 15.60 -31.50 0.66
CA TYR A 722 15.63 -30.19 1.32
C TYR A 722 14.41 -29.33 0.97
N ILE A 723 13.90 -29.41 -0.27
CA ILE A 723 12.66 -28.73 -0.64
C ILE A 723 11.47 -29.34 0.11
N ASP A 724 11.39 -30.66 0.22
CA ASP A 724 10.33 -31.36 0.96
C ASP A 724 10.27 -30.89 2.42
N ARG A 725 11.44 -30.90 3.10
CA ARG A 725 11.59 -30.43 4.48
C ARG A 725 11.22 -28.96 4.63
N PHE A 726 11.72 -28.09 3.75
CA PHE A 726 11.44 -26.65 3.80
C PHE A 726 9.93 -26.38 3.66
N VAL A 727 9.29 -27.00 2.66
CA VAL A 727 7.85 -26.80 2.39
C VAL A 727 7.02 -27.35 3.54
N MET A 728 7.33 -28.53 4.08
CA MET A 728 6.60 -29.11 5.21
C MET A 728 6.79 -28.32 6.50
N TYR A 729 8.01 -27.85 6.78
CA TYR A 729 8.27 -27.01 7.93
C TYR A 729 7.50 -25.69 7.86
N TYR A 730 7.47 -25.04 6.68
CA TYR A 730 6.64 -23.87 6.40
C TYR A 730 5.15 -24.16 6.59
N ILE A 731 4.63 -25.25 6.02
CA ILE A 731 3.22 -25.62 6.15
C ILE A 731 2.81 -25.86 7.61
N ARG A 732 3.69 -26.46 8.40
CA ARG A 732 3.48 -26.79 9.82
C ARG A 732 3.50 -25.56 10.71
N THR A 733 4.42 -24.62 10.48
CA THR A 733 4.72 -23.56 11.45
C THR A 733 4.24 -22.16 11.06
N ALA A 734 4.04 -21.87 9.77
CA ALA A 734 3.66 -20.52 9.35
C ALA A 734 2.22 -20.15 9.74
N ASP A 735 1.99 -18.87 9.93
CA ASP A 735 0.69 -18.33 10.28
C ASP A 735 -0.25 -18.21 9.05
N ARG A 736 -1.53 -17.94 9.30
CA ARG A 736 -2.59 -17.80 8.30
C ARG A 736 -2.20 -16.76 7.25
N LEU A 737 -2.26 -17.18 5.97
CA LEU A 737 -1.97 -16.32 4.81
C LEU A 737 -0.55 -15.70 4.81
N GLN A 738 0.36 -16.19 5.66
CA GLN A 738 1.75 -15.73 5.72
C GLN A 738 2.53 -16.30 4.53
N ARG A 739 3.27 -15.46 3.81
CA ARG A 739 4.21 -15.88 2.74
C ARG A 739 5.50 -16.45 3.35
N THR A 740 6.27 -17.21 2.58
CA THR A 740 7.54 -17.79 3.06
C THR A 740 8.54 -16.71 3.49
N ALA A 741 8.67 -15.59 2.76
CA ALA A 741 9.59 -14.52 3.12
C ALA A 741 9.35 -13.92 4.53
N PRO A 742 8.16 -13.37 4.86
CA PRO A 742 7.87 -12.89 6.21
C PRO A 742 7.82 -14.01 7.26
N TRP A 743 7.61 -15.27 6.85
CA TRP A 743 7.73 -16.41 7.77
C TRP A 743 9.18 -16.65 8.17
N VAL A 744 10.12 -16.71 7.21
CA VAL A 744 11.55 -16.82 7.52
C VAL A 744 12.01 -15.65 8.39
N GLU A 745 11.56 -14.43 8.10
CA GLU A 745 11.88 -13.24 8.91
C GLU A 745 11.31 -13.30 10.34
N SER A 746 10.22 -14.05 10.56
CA SER A 746 9.59 -14.19 11.88
C SER A 746 10.19 -15.29 12.77
N LEU A 747 11.06 -16.15 12.21
CA LEU A 747 11.73 -17.19 12.99
C LEU A 747 12.91 -16.59 13.75
N ASP A 748 13.07 -16.98 15.02
CA ASP A 748 14.28 -16.67 15.77
C ASP A 748 15.49 -17.31 15.06
N GLY A 749 16.48 -16.49 14.69
CA GLY A 749 17.63 -16.92 13.87
C GLY A 749 17.36 -16.93 12.35
N GLY A 750 16.15 -16.60 11.90
CA GLY A 750 15.81 -16.39 10.50
C GLY A 750 16.17 -17.55 9.58
N LEU A 751 16.95 -17.27 8.53
CA LEU A 751 17.40 -18.29 7.56
C LEU A 751 18.36 -19.31 8.20
N ASP A 752 19.15 -18.92 9.19
CA ASP A 752 20.11 -19.83 9.83
C ASP A 752 19.35 -20.92 10.59
N HIS A 753 18.27 -20.56 11.28
CA HIS A 753 17.39 -21.53 11.90
C HIS A 753 16.73 -22.46 10.87
N VAL A 754 16.28 -21.92 9.72
CA VAL A 754 15.77 -22.75 8.62
C VAL A 754 16.84 -23.74 8.14
N ARG A 755 18.11 -23.34 8.07
CA ARG A 755 19.22 -24.22 7.67
C ARG A 755 19.46 -25.33 8.68
N GLU A 756 19.47 -25.01 9.97
CA GLU A 756 19.60 -26.01 11.06
C GLU A 756 18.48 -27.06 10.96
N VAL A 757 17.23 -26.63 10.78
CA VAL A 757 16.08 -27.55 10.70
C VAL A 757 16.09 -28.36 9.39
N VAL A 758 16.31 -27.71 8.25
CA VAL A 758 16.17 -28.34 6.93
C VAL A 758 17.40 -29.16 6.55
N CYS A 759 18.61 -28.64 6.76
CA CYS A 759 19.85 -29.26 6.31
C CYS A 759 20.47 -30.16 7.39
N GLU A 760 20.44 -29.73 8.65
CA GLU A 760 21.11 -30.40 9.76
C GLU A 760 20.16 -31.28 10.61
N ASP A 761 18.86 -31.21 10.33
CA ASP A 761 17.81 -31.94 11.07
C ASP A 761 17.85 -31.69 12.58
N SER A 762 18.06 -30.43 12.98
CA SER A 762 18.20 -30.06 14.40
C SER A 762 17.00 -30.42 15.28
N LEU A 763 15.81 -30.61 14.67
CA LEU A 763 14.58 -31.03 15.35
C LEU A 763 14.31 -32.55 15.28
N GLY A 764 15.08 -33.31 14.50
CA GLY A 764 14.84 -34.74 14.27
C GLY A 764 13.54 -35.05 13.52
N LEU A 765 13.07 -34.14 12.66
CA LEU A 765 11.79 -34.22 11.94
C LEU A 765 11.95 -34.46 10.43
N ALA A 766 13.17 -34.55 9.93
CA ALA A 766 13.43 -34.70 8.50
C ALA A 766 12.71 -35.91 7.87
N GLU A 767 12.77 -37.08 8.51
CA GLU A 767 12.10 -38.29 8.00
C GLU A 767 10.58 -38.14 8.01
N GLU A 768 10.01 -37.47 9.02
CA GLU A 768 8.57 -37.20 9.11
C GLU A 768 8.11 -36.26 7.99
N PHE A 769 8.87 -35.20 7.71
CA PHE A 769 8.58 -34.26 6.62
C PHE A 769 8.67 -34.94 5.26
N GLU A 770 9.72 -35.72 5.02
CA GLU A 770 9.91 -36.48 3.77
C GLU A 770 8.78 -37.51 3.58
N ALA A 771 8.42 -38.25 4.64
CA ALA A 771 7.32 -39.21 4.59
C ALA A 771 5.95 -38.54 4.36
N ALA A 772 5.71 -37.36 4.95
CA ALA A 772 4.49 -36.60 4.73
C ALA A 772 4.37 -36.14 3.26
N MET A 773 5.46 -35.65 2.68
CA MET A 773 5.48 -35.29 1.27
C MET A 773 5.28 -36.50 0.36
N GLU A 774 5.93 -37.62 0.66
CA GLU A 774 5.79 -38.85 -0.13
C GLU A 774 4.36 -39.39 -0.11
N ARG A 775 3.65 -39.29 1.03
CA ARG A 775 2.21 -39.61 1.10
C ARG A 775 1.39 -38.71 0.17
N HIS A 776 1.65 -37.41 0.17
CA HIS A 776 0.98 -36.46 -0.73
C HIS A 776 1.20 -36.84 -2.20
N VAL A 777 2.45 -37.07 -2.59
CA VAL A 777 2.84 -37.42 -3.96
C VAL A 777 2.15 -38.69 -4.43
N ARG A 778 2.16 -39.73 -3.60
CA ARG A 778 1.56 -41.04 -3.91
C ARG A 778 0.04 -40.98 -4.07
N ASN A 779 -0.62 -40.11 -3.29
CA ASN A 779 -2.08 -40.09 -3.22
C ASN A 779 -2.73 -38.97 -4.04
N TYR A 780 -1.95 -38.11 -4.69
CA TYR A 780 -2.50 -36.99 -5.47
C TYR A 780 -3.49 -37.47 -6.54
N LYS A 781 -4.62 -36.75 -6.63
CA LYS A 781 -5.63 -36.90 -7.66
C LYS A 781 -6.03 -35.51 -8.17
N CYS A 782 -6.24 -35.39 -9.48
CA CYS A 782 -6.74 -34.14 -10.07
C CYS A 782 -8.13 -33.81 -9.51
N GLU A 783 -8.25 -32.65 -8.85
CA GLU A 783 -9.49 -32.20 -8.19
C GLU A 783 -10.66 -32.08 -9.20
N TRP A 784 -10.41 -31.52 -10.38
CA TRP A 784 -11.44 -31.42 -11.41
C TRP A 784 -11.88 -32.78 -11.96
N LYS A 785 -10.97 -33.74 -12.10
CA LYS A 785 -11.34 -35.11 -12.44
C LYS A 785 -12.23 -35.73 -11.35
N GLY A 786 -11.86 -35.52 -10.08
CA GLY A 786 -12.65 -35.94 -8.93
C GLY A 786 -14.06 -35.34 -8.87
N VAL A 787 -14.23 -34.10 -9.33
CA VAL A 787 -15.56 -33.47 -9.49
C VAL A 787 -16.34 -34.11 -10.64
N LEU A 788 -15.71 -34.35 -11.79
CA LEU A 788 -16.39 -34.90 -12.97
C LEU A 788 -16.84 -36.35 -12.77
N ASP A 789 -16.10 -37.12 -11.97
CA ASP A 789 -16.38 -38.53 -11.67
C ASP A 789 -17.42 -38.71 -10.53
N ASP A 790 -17.85 -37.62 -9.88
CA ASP A 790 -18.74 -37.65 -8.70
C ASP A 790 -19.97 -36.73 -8.92
N PRO A 791 -21.17 -37.31 -9.12
CA PRO A 791 -22.39 -36.55 -9.35
C PRO A 791 -22.74 -35.54 -8.24
N ASP A 792 -22.43 -35.84 -6.98
CA ASP A 792 -22.76 -34.97 -5.85
C ASP A 792 -21.84 -33.74 -5.84
N LYS A 793 -20.56 -33.92 -6.14
CA LYS A 793 -19.62 -32.80 -6.32
C LYS A 793 -19.97 -31.96 -7.54
N LEU A 794 -20.32 -32.62 -8.65
CA LEU A 794 -20.69 -31.99 -9.91
C LEU A 794 -21.93 -31.09 -9.79
N SER A 795 -22.91 -31.50 -8.99
CA SER A 795 -24.18 -30.78 -8.78
C SER A 795 -24.03 -29.35 -8.23
N ARG A 796 -22.84 -29.01 -7.70
CA ARG A 796 -22.53 -27.72 -7.07
C ARG A 796 -22.19 -26.62 -8.07
N PHE A 797 -21.89 -26.99 -9.31
CA PHE A 797 -21.43 -26.07 -10.35
C PHE A 797 -22.60 -25.52 -11.16
N VAL A 798 -23.52 -24.84 -10.48
CA VAL A 798 -24.74 -24.24 -11.05
C VAL A 798 -24.88 -22.80 -10.60
N SER A 799 -25.48 -21.94 -11.42
CA SER A 799 -25.64 -20.52 -11.08
C SER A 799 -26.63 -20.31 -9.93
N PHE A 800 -27.72 -21.10 -9.91
CA PHE A 800 -28.76 -21.03 -8.89
C PHE A 800 -29.19 -22.44 -8.46
N VAL A 801 -29.08 -22.75 -7.18
CA VAL A 801 -29.50 -24.06 -6.64
C VAL A 801 -30.98 -24.36 -6.94
N ASN A 802 -31.84 -23.33 -6.87
CA ASN A 802 -33.28 -23.47 -7.10
C ASN A 802 -33.67 -23.42 -8.59
N ALA A 803 -32.73 -23.08 -9.48
CA ALA A 803 -32.93 -23.06 -10.93
C ALA A 803 -31.61 -23.44 -11.64
N PRO A 804 -31.20 -24.73 -11.58
CA PRO A 804 -29.90 -25.19 -12.06
C PRO A 804 -29.61 -24.85 -13.52
N ASP A 805 -30.65 -24.83 -14.36
CA ASP A 805 -30.57 -24.53 -15.79
C ASP A 805 -30.62 -23.03 -16.12
N ALA A 806 -30.86 -22.16 -15.11
CA ALA A 806 -30.93 -20.73 -15.33
C ALA A 806 -29.53 -20.11 -15.41
N VAL A 807 -29.31 -19.29 -16.43
CA VAL A 807 -28.08 -18.52 -16.61
C VAL A 807 -28.12 -17.27 -15.75
N ASP A 808 -27.02 -16.97 -15.06
CA ASP A 808 -26.88 -15.70 -14.35
C ASP A 808 -26.72 -14.54 -15.33
N SER A 809 -27.81 -13.79 -15.51
CA SER A 809 -27.86 -12.60 -16.38
C SER A 809 -27.04 -11.42 -15.88
N THR A 810 -26.54 -11.46 -14.64
CA THR A 810 -25.68 -10.40 -14.08
C THR A 810 -24.23 -10.52 -14.54
N VAL A 811 -23.82 -11.69 -15.04
CA VAL A 811 -22.46 -11.92 -15.59
C VAL A 811 -22.38 -11.36 -17.01
N ALA A 812 -22.03 -10.08 -17.13
CA ALA A 812 -21.92 -9.37 -18.40
C ALA A 812 -20.47 -9.01 -18.78
N PHE A 813 -20.22 -8.89 -20.09
CA PHE A 813 -18.93 -8.51 -20.67
C PHE A 813 -19.09 -7.38 -21.69
N THR A 814 -18.05 -6.56 -21.82
CA THR A 814 -17.93 -5.52 -22.86
C THR A 814 -16.55 -5.62 -23.53
N GLU A 815 -16.29 -4.80 -24.54
CA GLU A 815 -14.99 -4.74 -25.22
C GLU A 815 -14.22 -3.47 -24.88
N HIS A 816 -12.92 -3.61 -24.62
CA HIS A 816 -12.02 -2.50 -24.42
C HIS A 816 -10.67 -2.76 -25.13
N ALA A 817 -10.37 -1.93 -26.13
CA ALA A 817 -9.22 -2.08 -27.02
C ALA A 817 -9.14 -3.50 -27.63
N GLY A 818 -10.25 -3.99 -28.19
CA GLY A 818 -10.35 -5.31 -28.81
C GLY A 818 -10.26 -6.50 -27.85
N ARG A 819 -10.35 -6.27 -26.53
CA ARG A 819 -10.33 -7.32 -25.50
C ARG A 819 -11.69 -7.42 -24.83
N LYS A 820 -12.17 -8.65 -24.66
CA LYS A 820 -13.32 -8.95 -23.79
C LYS A 820 -12.96 -8.66 -22.33
N ILE A 821 -13.68 -7.76 -21.69
CA ILE A 821 -13.51 -7.37 -20.29
C ILE A 821 -14.82 -7.53 -19.51
N PRO A 822 -14.78 -7.88 -18.21
CA PRO A 822 -15.98 -8.00 -17.39
C PRO A 822 -16.61 -6.63 -17.12
N VAL A 823 -17.93 -6.53 -17.21
CA VAL A 823 -18.68 -5.35 -16.74
C VAL A 823 -18.80 -5.43 -15.22
N SER A 824 -18.43 -4.37 -14.51
CA SER A 824 -18.53 -4.36 -13.05
C SER A 824 -19.98 -4.49 -12.62
N ILE A 825 -20.27 -5.46 -11.74
CA ILE A 825 -21.52 -5.48 -11.00
C ILE A 825 -21.43 -4.26 -10.07
N GLY A 826 -22.26 -3.24 -10.29
CA GLY A 826 -22.31 -2.08 -9.40
C GLY A 826 -22.62 -2.50 -7.97
N MET A 827 -22.30 -1.67 -6.97
CA MET A 827 -22.76 -1.91 -5.61
C MET A 827 -24.30 -2.00 -5.63
N PRO A 828 -24.91 -3.02 -4.99
CA PRO A 828 -26.36 -3.11 -4.91
C PRO A 828 -26.89 -1.83 -4.26
N LYS A 829 -27.66 -1.05 -5.03
CA LYS A 829 -28.40 0.08 -4.48
C LYS A 829 -29.41 -0.49 -3.50
N ILE A 830 -29.31 -0.12 -2.22
CA ILE A 830 -30.36 -0.43 -1.25
C ILE A 830 -31.65 0.16 -1.81
N ARG A 831 -32.64 -0.70 -2.11
CA ARG A 831 -33.99 -0.21 -2.39
C ARG A 831 -34.43 0.53 -1.15
N GLN A 832 -34.57 1.85 -1.24
CA GLN A 832 -35.33 2.62 -0.26
C GLN A 832 -36.73 2.01 -0.24
N GLY A 833 -37.04 1.33 0.86
CA GLY A 833 -38.35 0.79 1.19
C GLY A 833 -38.89 1.52 2.40
#